data_AF-A0AAW6E8H7-F1
#
_entry.id   AF-A0AAW6E8H7-F1
#
_cell.length_a   1.000
_cell.length_b   1.000
_cell.length_c   1.000
_cell.angle_alpha   90.00
_cell.angle_beta   90.00
_cell.angle_gamma   90.00
#
_symmetry.space_group_name_H-M   'P 1'
#
loop_
_entity.id
_entity.type
_entity.pdbx_description
1 polymer ?
#
loop_
_entity_poly.entity_id
_entity_poly.type
_entity_poly.pdbx_seq_one_letter_code
_entity_poly.pdbx_strand_id
1 'polypeptide(L)'
;MQEIQEAAKKISSEIESELLKLQKRNLTMDEKLADTELNNIQKAEFLIEDCADRGVNFSKEDTDKILDFAGNHENISDTVQLVTDMEEIQRQRDSYGYDFTYMTPIDTKEAALESYDRGEAVYLLYPDNTEGMAESRSEIENFEGYFGIEKEPSPDVVREQNSELIPVSKEIALEMWDKDLDVYVDGVRAESREDIENAPETAKLYLSEFQYTAQLEFEKSQRGYVDRTAEPASKNPNVIGNTPYKELGEKGQLEYFKDLKTRHALNVAKQLDEDGVKFSGLKKGNVTTITINKADKEKYEAAVAKVKASYSKSKEQAAEPKEQKVNDKKPKAEPVSKNPNVIGNTPYDELGEKGQLEYITKLKTRHALNIAKQLDEDGVKFSGLKKGTVTTITINKADKEKYEAAVARVKESYSKSKEQTAEPLADKTPVPKPAPKKPVNIAADIDKAISDSNYELYRYNLKQAAATVIEEHGAEKVSRTLAEYISRHDYDGRISEKNKEWAKSFDIPENRYPPVFHTHPAVLDGFITEAQVQIKALENSVSQPELPDVCKDKFLLPVERVELRDDHRGIPETKYYDSSVNEYFVDGIGWLDNAAYDREQKFSELSPKDFYAKVTQINCSYVDTEGRTGQIDVSKKDYDILTEKTYSKENSEAYKAAKDKLEQRKREAGIKPKPVEYYAVRQTADRKFAVATISADGLVTVAKAGIATIEEAKKALLDIYKSKQSTVKCEFVHPQTLDEKSAEIYRSQTKELPAVTYRITPNPDKKSPDTHILQEYVKNGDDTYAIGKVMAKGDYEKCNSRLANLINPPKIEAPVKTFEIYQIRRVDETRDVRFEPYERLLKAGLKPDFKTYDKMYEADVSMLSGKSTGEKLESAFYVFNQERPEDFKGHSLSVSDVVVLDDTAYYVDSVGFKPLKDFIPLEIQQSRFLDTLPQTLKGIPDNAVELEAVSDKALKLNIPPEIIREACDMVNGGESLDNMANAYEEKFTEKNAPAEEAPEIEKPKPQKKPKL
;
A
#
# COMPACT_ATOMS: atom_id res chain seq x y z
N MET A 1 -15.51 29.22 34.96
CA MET A 1 -15.05 30.62 34.74
C MET A 1 -13.60 30.79 35.17
N GLN A 2 -13.25 30.55 36.44
CA GLN A 2 -11.85 30.58 36.88
C GLN A 2 -10.99 29.58 36.10
N GLU A 3 -11.47 28.33 35.91
CA GLU A 3 -10.76 27.32 35.09
C GLU A 3 -10.50 27.80 33.65
N ILE A 4 -11.41 28.60 33.08
CA ILE A 4 -11.27 29.15 31.72
C ILE A 4 -10.20 30.26 31.71
N GLN A 5 -10.10 31.07 32.77
CA GLN A 5 -9.04 32.07 32.92
C GLN A 5 -7.68 31.42 33.25
N GLU A 6 -7.66 30.29 33.95
CA GLU A 6 -6.46 29.53 34.26
C GLU A 6 -5.94 28.78 33.02
N ALA A 7 -6.82 28.12 32.26
CA ALA A 7 -6.48 27.54 30.96
C ALA A 7 -6.01 28.61 29.96
N ALA A 8 -6.70 29.75 29.86
CA ALA A 8 -6.28 30.84 28.98
C ALA A 8 -4.91 31.44 29.37
N LYS A 9 -4.61 31.53 30.67
CA LYS A 9 -3.28 31.93 31.15
C LYS A 9 -2.21 30.90 30.79
N LYS A 10 -2.47 29.60 31.02
CA LYS A 10 -1.53 28.51 30.69
C LYS A 10 -1.18 28.52 29.21
N ILE A 11 -2.20 28.63 28.35
CA ILE A 11 -2.05 28.75 26.89
C ILE A 11 -1.26 30.01 26.51
N SER A 12 -1.48 31.17 27.16
CA SER A 12 -0.66 32.38 26.93
C SER A 12 0.80 32.14 27.25
N SER A 13 1.11 31.56 28.42
CA SER A 13 2.50 31.28 28.82
C SER A 13 3.19 30.22 27.94
N GLU A 14 2.44 29.25 27.40
CA GLU A 14 2.95 28.26 26.45
C GLU A 14 3.21 28.87 25.07
N ILE A 15 2.34 29.79 24.60
CA ILE A 15 2.58 30.55 23.36
C ILE A 15 3.78 31.48 23.51
N GLU A 16 3.94 32.14 24.66
CA GLU A 16 5.06 33.03 24.95
C GLU A 16 6.40 32.27 25.06
N SER A 17 6.42 31.07 25.64
CA SER A 17 7.64 30.24 25.73
C SER A 17 8.06 29.65 24.38
N GLU A 18 7.11 29.24 23.53
CA GLU A 18 7.38 28.80 22.15
C GLU A 18 7.87 29.95 21.27
N LEU A 19 7.28 31.15 21.38
CA LEU A 19 7.75 32.33 20.67
C LEU A 19 9.20 32.69 21.03
N LEU A 20 9.59 32.56 22.31
CA LEU A 20 10.97 32.76 22.75
C LEU A 20 11.91 31.71 22.15
N LYS A 21 11.54 30.41 22.18
CA LYS A 21 12.33 29.34 21.55
C LYS A 21 12.52 29.59 20.05
N LEU A 22 11.47 29.98 19.33
CA LEU A 22 11.55 30.32 17.90
C LEU A 22 12.50 31.50 17.62
N GLN A 23 12.52 32.54 18.46
CA GLN A 23 13.45 33.66 18.32
C GLN A 23 14.91 33.26 18.58
N LYS A 24 15.15 32.34 19.52
CA LYS A 24 16.49 31.87 19.93
C LYS A 24 17.03 30.71 19.07
N ARG A 25 16.20 30.09 18.22
CA ARG A 25 16.54 28.87 17.46
C ARG A 25 17.82 28.98 16.62
N ASN A 26 18.11 30.17 16.07
CA ASN A 26 19.26 30.45 15.21
C ASN A 26 20.62 30.60 15.95
N LEU A 27 20.62 30.61 17.29
CA LEU A 27 21.85 30.63 18.09
C LEU A 27 22.56 29.27 18.08
N THR A 28 23.88 29.27 18.26
CA THR A 28 24.65 28.04 18.51
C THR A 28 24.30 27.44 19.87
N MET A 29 24.72 26.19 20.09
CA MET A 29 24.32 25.47 21.31
C MET A 29 24.94 26.06 22.58
N ASP A 30 26.21 26.44 22.54
CA ASP A 30 26.88 27.13 23.65
C ASP A 30 26.21 28.48 23.98
N GLU A 31 25.77 29.23 22.96
CA GLU A 31 25.01 30.48 23.13
C GLU A 31 23.64 30.23 23.76
N LYS A 32 22.91 29.18 23.36
CA LYS A 32 21.62 28.80 23.96
C LYS A 32 21.76 28.40 25.43
N LEU A 33 22.81 27.64 25.77
CA LEU A 33 23.09 27.22 27.14
C LEU A 33 23.53 28.42 28.02
N ALA A 34 24.25 29.38 27.46
CA ALA A 34 24.66 30.61 28.13
C ALA A 34 23.56 31.69 28.23
N ASP A 35 22.50 31.63 27.42
CA ASP A 35 21.43 32.63 27.37
C ASP A 35 20.69 32.75 28.72
N THR A 36 20.49 33.97 29.22
CA THR A 36 19.85 34.24 30.51
C THR A 36 18.33 34.40 30.44
N GLU A 37 17.75 34.46 29.23
CA GLU A 37 16.30 34.56 29.01
C GLU A 37 15.64 33.18 28.87
N LEU A 38 16.41 32.15 28.50
CA LEU A 38 15.97 30.75 28.47
C LEU A 38 16.07 30.12 29.87
N ASN A 39 15.00 29.45 30.31
CA ASN A 39 15.03 28.63 31.52
C ASN A 39 15.64 27.24 31.28
N ASN A 40 15.97 26.50 32.34
CA ASN A 40 16.65 25.21 32.21
C ASN A 40 15.82 24.14 31.49
N ILE A 41 14.49 24.17 31.58
CA ILE A 41 13.60 23.28 30.81
C ILE A 41 13.71 23.59 29.31
N GLN A 42 13.65 24.86 28.91
CA GLN A 42 13.82 25.26 27.50
C GLN A 42 15.21 24.92 26.95
N LYS A 43 16.25 24.97 27.80
CA LYS A 43 17.59 24.51 27.44
C LYS A 43 17.68 22.99 27.30
N ALA A 44 16.97 22.24 28.14
CA ALA A 44 16.82 20.79 28.01
C ALA A 44 16.03 20.38 26.75
N GLU A 45 14.97 21.12 26.39
CA GLU A 45 14.26 20.94 25.11
C GLU A 45 15.21 21.14 23.92
N PHE A 46 16.07 22.17 23.93
CA PHE A 46 17.09 22.35 22.89
C PHE A 46 18.18 21.26 22.90
N LEU A 47 18.56 20.71 24.07
CA LEU A 47 19.48 19.57 24.15
C LEU A 47 18.86 18.32 23.52
N ILE A 48 17.58 18.08 23.76
CA ILE A 48 16.82 16.98 23.14
C ILE A 48 16.68 17.18 21.61
N GLU A 49 16.41 18.40 21.13
CA GLU A 49 16.41 18.70 19.69
C GLU A 49 17.80 18.42 19.06
N ASP A 50 18.90 18.82 19.71
CA ASP A 50 20.26 18.61 19.22
C ASP A 50 20.68 17.12 19.22
N CYS A 51 20.29 16.34 20.23
CA CYS A 51 20.44 14.88 20.21
C CYS A 51 19.68 14.24 19.03
N ALA A 52 18.44 14.67 18.78
CA ALA A 52 17.62 14.15 17.69
C ALA A 52 18.17 14.51 16.30
N ASP A 53 18.64 15.75 16.10
CA ASP A 53 19.34 16.17 14.87
C ASP A 53 20.68 15.41 14.69
N ARG A 54 21.32 14.96 15.78
CA ARG A 54 22.49 14.05 15.78
C ARG A 54 22.12 12.56 15.76
N GLY A 55 20.85 12.25 15.48
CA GLY A 55 20.33 10.91 15.20
C GLY A 55 19.89 10.07 16.40
N VAL A 56 19.80 10.67 17.60
CA VAL A 56 19.46 9.96 18.84
C VAL A 56 18.10 10.46 19.37
N ASN A 57 17.09 9.61 19.27
CA ASN A 57 15.73 9.94 19.70
C ASN A 57 15.44 9.32 21.07
N PHE A 58 15.23 10.15 22.09
CA PHE A 58 14.81 9.68 23.41
C PHE A 58 13.36 9.15 23.38
N SER A 59 13.06 8.17 24.23
CA SER A 59 11.68 7.75 24.46
C SER A 59 10.89 8.89 25.13
N LYS A 60 9.55 8.82 25.12
CA LYS A 60 8.74 9.79 25.87
C LYS A 60 9.00 9.69 27.38
N GLU A 61 9.12 8.47 27.90
CA GLU A 61 9.45 8.21 29.32
C GLU A 61 10.80 8.85 29.72
N ASP A 62 11.77 8.86 28.80
CA ASP A 62 13.10 9.43 29.02
C ASP A 62 13.13 10.95 28.79
N THR A 63 12.34 11.46 27.85
CA THR A 63 12.11 12.89 27.63
C THR A 63 11.49 13.54 28.87
N ASP A 64 10.43 12.92 29.42
CA ASP A 64 9.73 13.42 30.61
C ASP A 64 10.67 13.46 31.84
N LYS A 65 11.58 12.47 31.99
CA LYS A 65 12.65 12.47 33.03
C LYS A 65 13.64 13.63 32.87
N ILE A 66 14.13 13.87 31.66
CA ILE A 66 15.09 14.95 31.37
C ILE A 66 14.46 16.31 31.70
N LEU A 67 13.21 16.53 31.31
CA LEU A 67 12.50 17.79 31.52
C LEU A 67 12.14 18.03 33.00
N ASP A 68 11.73 16.99 33.74
CA ASP A 68 11.52 17.11 35.20
C ASP A 68 12.84 17.34 35.96
N PHE A 69 13.91 16.65 35.59
CA PHE A 69 15.25 16.91 36.16
C PHE A 69 15.69 18.36 35.91
N ALA A 70 15.51 18.86 34.69
CA ALA A 70 15.83 20.24 34.30
C ALA A 70 14.93 21.29 34.98
N GLY A 71 13.68 20.93 35.32
CA GLY A 71 12.78 21.78 36.10
C GLY A 71 13.16 21.87 37.59
N ASN A 72 13.73 20.79 38.13
CA ASN A 72 14.08 20.68 39.55
C ASN A 72 15.54 21.07 39.88
N HIS A 73 16.42 21.28 38.88
CA HIS A 73 17.83 21.66 39.08
C HIS A 73 18.13 23.07 38.56
N GLU A 74 18.75 23.91 39.40
CA GLU A 74 19.15 25.28 39.03
C GLU A 74 20.40 25.33 38.12
N ASN A 75 21.27 24.31 38.18
CA ASN A 75 22.51 24.25 37.43
C ASN A 75 22.37 23.50 36.11
N ILE A 76 22.42 24.22 34.98
CA ILE A 76 22.33 23.64 33.63
C ILE A 76 23.46 22.65 33.32
N SER A 77 24.63 22.74 33.98
CA SER A 77 25.74 21.81 33.75
C SER A 77 25.39 20.37 34.13
N ASP A 78 24.56 20.19 35.16
CA ASP A 78 24.15 18.86 35.63
C ASP A 78 23.09 18.26 34.68
N THR A 79 22.24 19.11 34.10
CA THR A 79 21.30 18.73 33.02
C THR A 79 22.04 18.35 31.73
N VAL A 80 23.08 19.10 31.35
CA VAL A 80 23.92 18.78 30.18
C VAL A 80 24.62 17.43 30.37
N GLN A 81 25.13 17.14 31.56
CA GLN A 81 25.72 15.84 31.88
C GLN A 81 24.67 14.73 31.77
N LEU A 82 23.50 14.88 32.40
CA LEU A 82 22.42 13.88 32.33
C LEU A 82 21.99 13.59 30.89
N VAL A 83 21.81 14.61 30.05
CA VAL A 83 21.44 14.38 28.63
C VAL A 83 22.57 13.69 27.87
N THR A 84 23.83 14.01 28.17
CA THR A 84 24.99 13.35 27.54
C THR A 84 25.06 11.87 27.93
N ASP A 85 24.88 11.56 29.22
CA ASP A 85 24.88 10.19 29.75
C ASP A 85 23.71 9.38 29.16
N MET A 86 22.51 9.97 29.10
CA MET A 86 21.34 9.35 28.49
C MET A 86 21.48 9.20 26.96
N GLU A 87 22.16 10.13 26.27
CA GLU A 87 22.45 10.00 24.84
C GLU A 87 23.40 8.82 24.58
N GLU A 88 24.43 8.63 25.41
CA GLU A 88 25.31 7.47 25.31
C GLU A 88 24.55 6.16 25.57
N ILE A 89 23.69 6.11 26.61
CA ILE A 89 22.82 4.96 26.88
C ILE A 89 21.89 4.67 25.69
N GLN A 90 21.27 5.68 25.08
CA GLN A 90 20.39 5.49 23.93
C GLN A 90 21.18 5.00 22.69
N ARG A 91 22.35 5.58 22.40
CA ARG A 91 23.26 5.10 21.34
C ARG A 91 23.67 3.63 21.54
N GLN A 92 23.92 3.22 22.78
CA GLN A 92 24.27 1.84 23.11
C GLN A 92 23.05 0.90 22.93
N ARG A 93 21.85 1.30 23.39
CA ARG A 93 20.58 0.55 23.18
C ARG A 93 20.25 0.37 21.69
N ASP A 94 20.34 1.45 20.91
CA ASP A 94 20.11 1.43 19.46
C ASP A 94 21.09 0.48 18.73
N SER A 95 22.31 0.34 19.24
CA SER A 95 23.32 -0.58 18.70
C SER A 95 23.03 -2.08 18.94
N TYR A 96 22.11 -2.43 19.85
CA TYR A 96 21.70 -3.82 20.11
C TYR A 96 20.40 -4.20 19.37
N GLY A 97 19.64 -3.22 18.87
CA GLY A 97 18.52 -3.44 17.94
C GLY A 97 17.20 -3.94 18.55
N TYR A 98 17.07 -3.95 19.88
CA TYR A 98 15.84 -4.34 20.58
C TYR A 98 14.78 -3.25 20.57
N ASP A 99 13.52 -3.66 20.40
CA ASP A 99 12.36 -2.84 20.75
C ASP A 99 12.03 -3.03 22.23
N PHE A 100 12.48 -2.10 23.08
CA PHE A 100 12.26 -2.11 24.53
C PHE A 100 10.79 -1.81 24.95
N THR A 101 9.82 -1.80 24.02
CA THR A 101 8.39 -1.58 24.31
C THR A 101 7.84 -2.50 25.41
N TYR A 102 8.30 -3.76 25.47
CA TYR A 102 7.81 -4.77 26.43
C TYR A 102 8.81 -5.11 27.55
N MET A 103 9.96 -4.43 27.62
CA MET A 103 11.06 -4.82 28.51
C MET A 103 11.75 -3.60 29.12
N THR A 104 11.79 -3.56 30.44
CA THR A 104 12.55 -2.59 31.23
C THR A 104 14.04 -2.86 31.03
N PRO A 105 14.82 -1.92 30.48
CA PRO A 105 16.27 -2.07 30.34
C PRO A 105 16.97 -2.06 31.71
N ILE A 106 18.09 -2.79 31.83
CA ILE A 106 19.02 -2.69 32.97
C ILE A 106 20.45 -2.56 32.46
N ASP A 107 21.12 -1.49 32.88
CA ASP A 107 22.45 -1.08 32.42
C ASP A 107 23.60 -1.74 33.21
N THR A 108 23.30 -2.33 34.38
CA THR A 108 24.31 -2.83 35.34
C THR A 108 24.05 -4.27 35.79
N LYS A 109 25.14 -5.01 36.03
CA LYS A 109 25.08 -6.38 36.56
C LYS A 109 24.51 -6.40 37.98
N GLU A 110 24.84 -5.40 38.78
CA GLU A 110 24.42 -5.27 40.16
C GLU A 110 22.89 -5.19 40.28
N ALA A 111 22.25 -4.36 39.45
CA ALA A 111 20.79 -4.26 39.41
C ALA A 111 20.14 -5.52 38.81
N ALA A 112 20.74 -6.12 37.77
CA ALA A 112 20.27 -7.39 37.20
C ALA A 112 20.32 -8.54 38.23
N LEU A 113 21.37 -8.58 39.07
CA LEU A 113 21.49 -9.53 40.18
C LEU A 113 20.48 -9.25 41.30
N GLU A 114 20.21 -7.99 41.62
CA GLU A 114 19.21 -7.63 42.63
C GLU A 114 17.80 -8.02 42.17
N SER A 115 17.42 -7.73 40.92
CA SER A 115 16.16 -8.17 40.32
C SER A 115 16.00 -9.69 40.31
N TYR A 116 17.06 -10.43 39.94
CA TYR A 116 17.06 -11.89 40.01
C TYR A 116 16.89 -12.39 41.46
N ASP A 117 17.52 -11.73 42.44
CA ASP A 117 17.35 -12.03 43.87
C ASP A 117 15.94 -11.67 44.41
N ARG A 118 15.24 -10.71 43.79
CA ARG A 118 13.81 -10.42 44.05
C ARG A 118 12.86 -11.40 43.35
N GLY A 119 13.37 -12.27 42.47
CA GLY A 119 12.58 -13.26 41.73
C GLY A 119 11.99 -12.76 40.41
N GLU A 120 12.45 -11.62 39.91
CA GLU A 120 12.04 -11.07 38.61
C GLU A 120 12.71 -11.84 37.46
N ALA A 121 12.03 -12.00 36.32
CA ALA A 121 12.55 -12.69 35.15
C ALA A 121 13.58 -11.80 34.43
N VAL A 122 14.87 -12.08 34.65
CA VAL A 122 15.98 -11.33 34.05
C VAL A 122 16.48 -12.00 32.76
N TYR A 123 16.52 -11.21 31.69
CA TYR A 123 16.95 -11.60 30.36
C TYR A 123 18.34 -11.05 30.03
N LEU A 124 19.16 -11.89 29.41
CA LEU A 124 20.46 -11.58 28.83
C LEU A 124 20.24 -11.15 27.37
N LEU A 125 20.64 -9.93 27.00
CA LEU A 125 20.38 -9.34 25.68
C LEU A 125 21.67 -9.27 24.84
N TYR A 126 21.65 -9.93 23.68
CA TYR A 126 22.81 -10.14 22.82
C TYR A 126 22.80 -9.17 21.62
N PRO A 127 23.96 -8.69 21.12
CA PRO A 127 24.04 -7.75 19.99
C PRO A 127 23.49 -8.26 18.63
N ASP A 128 23.00 -9.49 18.54
CA ASP A 128 22.35 -10.06 17.34
C ASP A 128 20.81 -10.05 17.41
N ASN A 129 20.25 -9.34 18.40
CA ASN A 129 18.81 -9.24 18.67
C ASN A 129 18.17 -10.59 19.01
N THR A 130 18.87 -11.39 19.84
CA THR A 130 18.36 -12.63 20.42
C THR A 130 18.49 -12.61 21.94
N GLU A 131 17.43 -12.91 22.67
CA GLU A 131 17.40 -12.87 24.15
C GLU A 131 17.42 -14.26 24.77
N GLY A 132 17.96 -14.35 25.99
CA GLY A 132 17.93 -15.58 26.78
C GLY A 132 17.69 -15.27 28.26
N MET A 133 16.64 -15.84 28.85
CA MET A 133 16.38 -15.75 30.29
C MET A 133 17.54 -16.40 31.06
N ALA A 134 18.02 -15.74 32.11
CA ALA A 134 19.04 -16.33 32.98
C ALA A 134 18.44 -17.47 33.82
N GLU A 135 19.03 -18.67 33.76
CA GLU A 135 18.65 -19.82 34.61
C GLU A 135 19.43 -19.83 35.94
N SER A 136 20.47 -18.98 36.08
CA SER A 136 21.20 -18.82 37.34
C SER A 136 21.87 -17.46 37.53
N ARG A 137 22.07 -17.07 38.80
CA ARG A 137 22.90 -15.92 39.21
C ARG A 137 24.27 -15.91 38.52
N SER A 138 24.89 -17.08 38.39
CA SER A 138 26.20 -17.25 37.77
C SER A 138 26.22 -16.89 36.28
N GLU A 139 25.11 -16.96 35.57
CA GLU A 139 25.03 -16.52 34.17
C GLU A 139 25.03 -15.00 34.08
N ILE A 140 24.29 -14.30 34.96
CA ILE A 140 24.29 -12.83 35.05
C ILE A 140 25.69 -12.32 35.42
N GLU A 141 26.37 -12.96 36.36
CA GLU A 141 27.75 -12.61 36.75
C GLU A 141 28.75 -12.76 35.58
N ASN A 142 28.63 -13.83 34.78
CA ASN A 142 29.56 -14.15 33.68
C ASN A 142 29.16 -13.58 32.30
N PHE A 143 27.96 -13.05 32.13
CA PHE A 143 27.52 -12.45 30.86
C PHE A 143 28.18 -11.08 30.63
N GLU A 144 28.60 -10.77 29.40
CA GLU A 144 29.10 -9.45 29.01
C GLU A 144 28.20 -8.91 27.90
N GLY A 145 27.21 -8.11 28.30
CA GLY A 145 26.15 -7.58 27.45
C GLY A 145 25.13 -6.80 28.28
N TYR A 146 23.97 -6.52 27.69
CA TYR A 146 22.92 -5.72 28.30
C TYR A 146 21.83 -6.61 28.91
N PHE A 147 21.05 -6.10 29.87
CA PHE A 147 20.03 -6.91 30.58
C PHE A 147 18.63 -6.28 30.46
N GLY A 148 17.60 -7.06 30.75
CA GLY A 148 16.22 -6.57 30.81
C GLY A 148 15.28 -7.43 31.65
N ILE A 149 14.14 -6.86 32.05
CA ILE A 149 13.01 -7.54 32.72
C ILE A 149 11.73 -7.14 32.00
N GLU A 150 10.79 -8.06 31.81
CA GLU A 150 9.47 -7.74 31.22
C GLU A 150 8.80 -6.55 31.95
N LYS A 151 8.30 -5.56 31.19
CA LYS A 151 7.46 -4.49 31.75
C LYS A 151 6.12 -5.11 32.17
N GLU A 152 5.81 -5.10 33.46
CA GLU A 152 4.43 -5.39 33.90
C GLU A 152 3.46 -4.42 33.19
N PRO A 153 2.35 -4.91 32.60
CA PRO A 153 1.48 -4.10 31.78
C PRO A 153 0.79 -3.02 32.62
N SER A 154 0.92 -1.76 32.19
CA SER A 154 0.40 -0.62 32.96
C SER A 154 -1.12 -0.71 33.21
N PRO A 155 -1.64 -0.15 34.32
CA PRO A 155 -3.05 -0.27 34.69
C PRO A 155 -4.06 0.22 33.64
N ASP A 156 -3.65 1.10 32.72
CA ASP A 156 -4.52 1.59 31.64
C ASP A 156 -4.48 0.67 30.40
N VAL A 157 -3.38 -0.03 30.12
CA VAL A 157 -3.38 -1.17 29.16
C VAL A 157 -4.25 -2.31 29.68
N VAL A 158 -4.21 -2.57 30.99
CA VAL A 158 -5.11 -3.50 31.67
C VAL A 158 -6.58 -3.06 31.59
N ARG A 159 -6.89 -1.77 31.39
CA ARG A 159 -8.26 -1.28 31.17
C ARG A 159 -8.73 -1.45 29.73
N GLU A 160 -7.88 -1.23 28.73
CA GLU A 160 -8.28 -1.40 27.32
C GLU A 160 -8.32 -2.87 26.86
N GLN A 161 -7.62 -3.80 27.55
CA GLN A 161 -7.68 -5.24 27.24
C GLN A 161 -8.81 -6.01 27.96
N ASN A 162 -9.45 -5.45 29.00
CA ASN A 162 -10.49 -6.13 29.78
C ASN A 162 -11.93 -5.79 29.32
N SER A 163 -12.21 -5.99 28.03
CA SER A 163 -13.59 -5.92 27.49
C SER A 163 -14.44 -7.18 27.73
N GLU A 164 -13.84 -8.25 28.25
CA GLU A 164 -14.43 -9.60 28.34
C GLU A 164 -14.73 -10.04 29.79
N LEU A 165 -15.58 -9.25 30.48
CA LEU A 165 -16.13 -9.58 31.80
C LEU A 165 -17.54 -10.17 31.68
N ILE A 166 -17.67 -11.48 31.96
CA ILE A 166 -18.96 -12.20 31.90
C ILE A 166 -19.72 -11.98 33.22
N PRO A 167 -20.97 -11.46 33.18
CA PRO A 167 -21.80 -11.33 34.38
C PRO A 167 -22.35 -12.70 34.84
N VAL A 168 -22.29 -12.97 36.15
CA VAL A 168 -22.69 -14.24 36.78
C VAL A 168 -23.56 -14.03 38.03
N SER A 169 -24.19 -15.11 38.52
CA SER A 169 -24.91 -15.07 39.82
C SER A 169 -23.94 -15.12 41.00
N LYS A 170 -24.41 -14.66 42.17
CA LYS A 170 -23.65 -14.68 43.43
C LYS A 170 -23.20 -16.09 43.85
N GLU A 171 -24.00 -17.10 43.52
CA GLU A 171 -23.70 -18.51 43.75
C GLU A 171 -22.53 -18.98 42.87
N ILE A 172 -22.55 -18.65 41.57
CA ILE A 172 -21.48 -18.98 40.62
C ILE A 172 -20.19 -18.22 40.96
N ALA A 173 -20.30 -16.96 41.36
CA ALA A 173 -19.15 -16.17 41.79
C ALA A 173 -18.42 -16.85 42.97
N LEU A 174 -19.15 -17.26 44.01
CA LEU A 174 -18.58 -17.97 45.16
C LEU A 174 -18.03 -19.36 44.78
N GLU A 175 -18.72 -20.12 43.91
CA GLU A 175 -18.23 -21.44 43.45
C GLU A 175 -16.94 -21.34 42.62
N MET A 176 -16.71 -20.22 41.93
CA MET A 176 -15.49 -20.01 41.13
C MET A 176 -14.36 -19.38 41.97
N TRP A 177 -14.67 -18.53 42.96
CA TRP A 177 -13.70 -18.11 43.97
C TRP A 177 -13.13 -19.31 44.74
N ASP A 178 -13.97 -20.28 45.09
CA ASP A 178 -13.57 -21.55 45.73
C ASP A 178 -12.75 -22.50 44.81
N LYS A 179 -12.44 -22.08 43.59
CA LYS A 179 -11.57 -22.75 42.62
C LYS A 179 -10.34 -21.89 42.25
N ASP A 180 -10.01 -20.90 43.09
CA ASP A 180 -8.92 -19.93 42.91
C ASP A 180 -9.05 -19.07 41.62
N LEU A 181 -10.28 -18.68 41.23
CA LEU A 181 -10.57 -17.86 40.05
C LEU A 181 -11.03 -16.43 40.42
N ASP A 182 -10.76 -15.47 39.53
CA ASP A 182 -10.94 -14.05 39.80
C ASP A 182 -12.38 -13.56 39.63
N VAL A 183 -12.98 -13.14 40.75
CA VAL A 183 -14.31 -12.53 40.84
C VAL A 183 -14.22 -11.02 40.93
N TYR A 184 -15.13 -10.32 40.24
CA TYR A 184 -15.22 -8.86 40.25
C TYR A 184 -16.63 -8.42 40.72
N VAL A 185 -16.68 -7.47 41.66
CA VAL A 185 -17.91 -6.82 42.17
C VAL A 185 -18.01 -5.43 41.56
N ASP A 186 -19.03 -5.18 40.74
CA ASP A 186 -19.25 -3.94 39.96
C ASP A 186 -17.99 -3.44 39.19
N GLY A 187 -17.13 -4.38 38.77
CA GLY A 187 -15.90 -4.12 38.03
C GLY A 187 -14.61 -4.03 38.86
N VAL A 188 -14.70 -4.14 40.19
CA VAL A 188 -13.53 -4.19 41.09
C VAL A 188 -13.27 -5.64 41.51
N ARG A 189 -12.03 -6.13 41.39
CA ARG A 189 -11.65 -7.49 41.83
C ARG A 189 -11.92 -7.63 43.34
N ALA A 190 -12.58 -8.71 43.75
CA ALA A 190 -12.71 -9.05 45.16
C ALA A 190 -11.34 -9.43 45.74
N GLU A 191 -11.03 -8.98 46.96
CA GLU A 191 -9.79 -9.36 47.66
C GLU A 191 -10.04 -10.53 48.64
N SER A 192 -11.29 -10.74 49.06
CA SER A 192 -11.72 -11.85 49.91
C SER A 192 -13.06 -12.44 49.48
N ARG A 193 -13.30 -13.69 49.92
CA ARG A 193 -14.64 -14.33 49.83
C ARG A 193 -15.72 -13.49 50.50
N GLU A 194 -15.38 -12.83 51.61
CA GLU A 194 -16.33 -12.03 52.40
C GLU A 194 -16.81 -10.79 51.64
N ASP A 195 -16.02 -10.23 50.71
CA ASP A 195 -16.47 -9.12 49.84
C ASP A 195 -17.59 -9.58 48.89
N ILE A 196 -17.45 -10.79 48.35
CA ILE A 196 -18.46 -11.41 47.47
C ILE A 196 -19.71 -11.75 48.29
N GLU A 197 -19.56 -12.31 49.50
CA GLU A 197 -20.71 -12.66 50.35
C GLU A 197 -21.44 -11.43 50.88
N ASN A 198 -20.74 -10.33 51.20
CA ASN A 198 -21.36 -9.08 51.67
C ASN A 198 -21.84 -8.14 50.55
N ALA A 199 -21.52 -8.41 49.27
CA ALA A 199 -22.00 -7.62 48.14
C ALA A 199 -23.54 -7.51 48.13
N PRO A 200 -24.13 -6.30 47.98
CA PRO A 200 -25.59 -6.12 48.02
C PRO A 200 -26.26 -6.78 46.81
N GLU A 201 -27.54 -7.16 46.92
CA GLU A 201 -28.31 -7.82 45.83
C GLU A 201 -28.46 -6.98 44.55
N THR A 202 -28.05 -5.72 44.57
CA THR A 202 -28.05 -4.81 43.42
C THR A 202 -26.68 -4.69 42.72
N ALA A 203 -25.61 -5.22 43.33
CA ALA A 203 -24.28 -5.26 42.72
C ALA A 203 -24.21 -6.34 41.64
N LYS A 204 -23.47 -6.06 40.57
CA LYS A 204 -23.23 -7.01 39.48
C LYS A 204 -21.93 -7.75 39.73
N LEU A 205 -21.98 -9.07 39.64
CA LEU A 205 -20.82 -9.94 39.83
C LEU A 205 -20.34 -10.45 38.47
N TYR A 206 -19.03 -10.46 38.25
CA TYR A 206 -18.41 -10.81 36.98
C TYR A 206 -17.23 -11.76 37.16
N LEU A 207 -16.90 -12.49 36.09
CA LEU A 207 -15.70 -13.32 35.94
C LEU A 207 -14.97 -12.95 34.64
N SER A 208 -13.66 -13.20 34.58
CA SER A 208 -12.90 -13.15 33.31
C SER A 208 -13.41 -14.21 32.33
N GLU A 209 -13.71 -13.83 31.09
CA GLU A 209 -14.15 -14.76 30.03
C GLU A 209 -13.14 -15.87 29.80
N PHE A 210 -11.85 -15.56 29.75
CA PHE A 210 -10.78 -16.54 29.55
C PHE A 210 -10.73 -17.59 30.68
N GLN A 211 -10.78 -17.16 31.95
CA GLN A 211 -10.79 -18.09 33.10
C GLN A 211 -12.08 -18.91 33.14
N TYR A 212 -13.24 -18.28 32.93
CA TYR A 212 -14.55 -18.95 32.99
C TYR A 212 -14.77 -19.94 31.84
N THR A 213 -14.33 -19.61 30.63
CA THR A 213 -14.39 -20.53 29.48
C THR A 213 -13.43 -21.69 29.65
N ALA A 214 -12.18 -21.46 30.09
CA ALA A 214 -11.22 -22.52 30.39
C ALA A 214 -11.75 -23.48 31.47
N GLN A 215 -12.36 -22.97 32.55
CA GLN A 215 -12.97 -23.80 33.59
C GLN A 215 -14.20 -24.55 33.08
N LEU A 216 -15.04 -23.94 32.24
CA LEU A 216 -16.16 -24.63 31.59
C LEU A 216 -15.69 -25.72 30.62
N GLU A 217 -14.55 -25.58 29.96
CA GLU A 217 -13.95 -26.64 29.14
C GLU A 217 -13.32 -27.75 29.99
N PHE A 218 -12.67 -27.39 31.11
CA PHE A 218 -12.20 -28.34 32.10
C PHE A 218 -13.35 -29.20 32.66
N GLU A 219 -14.48 -28.59 33.05
CA GLU A 219 -15.65 -29.31 33.57
C GLU A 219 -16.42 -30.09 32.49
N LYS A 220 -16.44 -29.62 31.23
CA LYS A 220 -16.91 -30.44 30.09
C LYS A 220 -16.03 -31.68 29.90
N SER A 221 -14.71 -31.57 30.08
CA SER A 221 -13.78 -32.71 30.00
C SER A 221 -14.02 -33.72 31.13
N GLN A 222 -14.37 -33.26 32.34
CA GLN A 222 -14.70 -34.10 33.49
C GLN A 222 -16.01 -34.88 33.32
N ARG A 223 -17.02 -34.29 32.66
CA ARG A 223 -18.35 -34.93 32.45
C ARG A 223 -18.42 -35.87 31.23
N GLY A 224 -17.33 -36.01 30.47
CA GLY A 224 -17.30 -36.64 29.16
C GLY A 224 -16.92 -38.13 29.08
N TYR A 225 -17.25 -38.98 30.06
CA TYR A 225 -16.83 -40.40 30.04
C TYR A 225 -17.95 -41.43 30.30
N VAL A 226 -18.49 -42.00 29.22
CA VAL A 226 -19.25 -43.27 29.24
C VAL A 226 -18.79 -44.18 28.10
N ASP A 227 -17.71 -44.94 28.37
CA ASP A 227 -17.33 -46.23 27.79
C ASP A 227 -17.56 -46.48 26.27
N ARG A 228 -16.49 -46.39 25.46
CA ARG A 228 -15.78 -47.61 24.97
C ARG A 228 -14.44 -47.38 24.23
N THR A 229 -13.37 -47.79 24.92
CA THR A 229 -12.16 -48.46 24.37
C THR A 229 -11.41 -47.84 23.17
N ALA A 230 -10.41 -46.99 23.43
CA ALA A 230 -8.99 -47.21 23.06
C ALA A 230 -8.11 -45.95 23.29
N GLU A 231 -6.94 -46.14 23.92
CA GLU A 231 -5.89 -45.15 24.25
C GLU A 231 -4.57 -45.49 23.51
N PRO A 232 -3.46 -44.69 23.59
CA PRO A 232 -3.31 -43.27 23.98
C PRO A 232 -2.45 -42.42 23.00
N ALA A 233 -2.29 -41.11 23.27
CA ALA A 233 -1.27 -40.25 22.64
C ALA A 233 -0.56 -39.34 23.68
N SER A 234 0.66 -38.85 23.36
CA SER A 234 1.60 -38.30 24.34
C SER A 234 1.44 -36.79 24.64
N LYS A 235 1.38 -36.43 25.94
CA LYS A 235 1.39 -35.03 26.43
C LYS A 235 2.79 -34.39 26.40
N ASN A 236 3.46 -34.32 25.23
CA ASN A 236 4.73 -33.59 25.09
C ASN A 236 4.89 -32.98 23.68
N PRO A 237 5.03 -31.65 23.52
CA PRO A 237 5.01 -30.98 22.21
C PRO A 237 6.21 -31.28 21.31
N ASN A 238 7.29 -31.90 21.83
CA ASN A 238 8.43 -32.35 21.03
C ASN A 238 8.36 -33.82 20.61
N VAL A 239 7.28 -34.54 20.96
CA VAL A 239 7.02 -35.93 20.56
C VAL A 239 5.90 -35.99 19.52
N ILE A 240 6.11 -36.74 18.44
CA ILE A 240 5.13 -36.94 17.36
C ILE A 240 4.82 -38.43 17.14
N GLY A 241 3.69 -38.74 16.53
CA GLY A 241 3.34 -40.07 16.05
C GLY A 241 2.29 -40.83 16.87
N ASN A 242 1.63 -41.78 16.20
CA ASN A 242 0.45 -42.50 16.69
C ASN A 242 0.69 -43.52 17.82
N THR A 243 1.94 -43.84 18.17
CA THR A 243 2.24 -44.83 19.20
C THR A 243 3.24 -44.25 20.20
N PRO A 244 2.97 -44.27 21.51
CA PRO A 244 3.95 -43.88 22.52
C PRO A 244 5.24 -44.70 22.40
N TYR A 245 6.41 -44.06 22.52
CA TYR A 245 7.72 -44.71 22.35
C TYR A 245 7.90 -46.03 23.15
N LYS A 246 7.29 -46.14 24.34
CA LYS A 246 7.36 -47.32 25.20
C LYS A 246 6.61 -48.55 24.63
N GLU A 247 5.70 -48.34 23.68
CA GLU A 247 4.80 -49.38 23.13
C GLU A 247 5.23 -49.89 21.75
N LEU A 248 6.33 -49.36 21.20
CA LEU A 248 6.90 -49.82 19.91
C LEU A 248 7.66 -51.15 20.02
N GLY A 249 8.10 -51.54 21.22
CA GLY A 249 8.89 -52.74 21.48
C GLY A 249 10.16 -52.49 22.31
N GLU A 250 10.91 -53.54 22.61
CA GLU A 250 12.13 -53.43 23.40
C GLU A 250 13.27 -52.72 22.65
N LYS A 251 14.20 -52.08 23.37
CA LYS A 251 15.25 -51.21 22.80
C LYS A 251 16.14 -51.88 21.74
N GLY A 252 16.25 -53.21 21.71
CA GLY A 252 16.95 -53.97 20.67
C GLY A 252 16.12 -54.21 19.39
N GLN A 253 14.80 -54.18 19.49
CA GLN A 253 13.81 -54.41 18.42
C GLN A 253 13.46 -53.13 17.66
N LEU A 254 13.84 -51.95 18.16
CA LEU A 254 13.56 -50.66 17.53
C LEU A 254 14.60 -50.26 16.47
N GLU A 255 14.15 -49.62 15.41
CA GLU A 255 14.97 -48.97 14.37
C GLU A 255 14.79 -47.44 14.45
N TYR A 256 15.88 -46.68 14.29
CA TYR A 256 15.91 -45.22 14.50
C TYR A 256 16.38 -44.49 13.23
N PHE A 257 15.48 -43.78 12.57
CA PHE A 257 15.77 -42.94 11.41
C PHE A 257 16.05 -41.51 11.87
N LYS A 258 17.33 -41.20 12.05
CA LYS A 258 17.83 -39.93 12.58
C LYS A 258 18.02 -38.88 11.48
N ASP A 259 18.27 -37.64 11.92
CA ASP A 259 18.75 -36.53 11.09
C ASP A 259 17.85 -36.14 9.90
N LEU A 260 16.57 -36.52 9.96
CA LEU A 260 15.56 -36.11 8.99
C LEU A 260 15.20 -34.63 9.22
N LYS A 261 15.22 -33.80 8.17
CA LYS A 261 14.67 -32.43 8.25
C LYS A 261 13.21 -32.48 8.69
N THR A 262 12.80 -31.66 9.66
CA THR A 262 11.46 -31.75 10.29
C THR A 262 10.30 -31.78 9.29
N ARG A 263 10.30 -30.94 8.24
CA ARG A 263 9.25 -30.94 7.19
C ARG A 263 9.17 -32.27 6.42
N HIS A 264 10.30 -32.94 6.19
CA HIS A 264 10.31 -34.28 5.58
C HIS A 264 9.84 -35.36 6.57
N ALA A 265 10.28 -35.27 7.83
CA ALA A 265 9.86 -36.18 8.89
C ALA A 265 8.34 -36.11 9.15
N LEU A 266 7.74 -34.91 9.15
CA LEU A 266 6.28 -34.73 9.32
C LEU A 266 5.48 -35.30 8.13
N ASN A 267 5.96 -35.14 6.90
CA ASN A 267 5.30 -35.74 5.73
C ASN A 267 5.40 -37.27 5.73
N VAL A 268 6.52 -37.84 6.21
CA VAL A 268 6.67 -39.29 6.41
C VAL A 268 5.81 -39.78 7.57
N ALA A 269 5.75 -39.04 8.70
CA ALA A 269 4.88 -39.32 9.83
C ALA A 269 3.40 -39.41 9.40
N LYS A 270 2.90 -38.41 8.67
CA LYS A 270 1.53 -38.43 8.13
C LYS A 270 1.28 -39.64 7.22
N GLN A 271 2.24 -40.03 6.37
CA GLN A 271 2.08 -41.21 5.53
C GLN A 271 2.10 -42.52 6.34
N LEU A 272 2.83 -42.58 7.46
CA LEU A 272 2.81 -43.72 8.38
C LEU A 272 1.48 -43.81 9.15
N ASP A 273 0.88 -42.67 9.50
CA ASP A 273 -0.48 -42.61 10.07
C ASP A 273 -1.53 -43.09 9.05
N GLU A 274 -1.48 -42.60 7.80
CA GLU A 274 -2.33 -43.05 6.70
C GLU A 274 -2.13 -44.55 6.36
N ASP A 275 -0.91 -45.06 6.49
CA ASP A 275 -0.56 -46.47 6.24
C ASP A 275 -0.77 -47.38 7.46
N GLY A 276 -1.24 -46.85 8.60
CA GLY A 276 -1.50 -47.61 9.82
C GLY A 276 -0.26 -48.21 10.50
N VAL A 277 0.92 -47.61 10.28
CA VAL A 277 2.21 -48.09 10.80
C VAL A 277 2.49 -47.45 12.16
N LYS A 278 2.87 -48.26 13.16
CA LYS A 278 3.22 -47.77 14.50
C LYS A 278 4.56 -47.04 14.53
N PHE A 279 4.57 -45.77 14.92
CA PHE A 279 5.81 -45.00 15.09
C PHE A 279 5.73 -43.96 16.22
N SER A 280 6.92 -43.55 16.69
CA SER A 280 7.12 -42.43 17.60
C SER A 280 8.33 -41.62 17.15
N GLY A 281 8.20 -40.31 17.05
CA GLY A 281 9.27 -39.40 16.65
C GLY A 281 9.60 -38.35 17.71
N LEU A 282 10.85 -37.89 17.72
CA LEU A 282 11.35 -36.86 18.63
C LEU A 282 11.95 -35.70 17.83
N LYS A 283 11.42 -34.49 18.04
CA LYS A 283 11.90 -33.23 17.45
C LYS A 283 13.06 -32.68 18.29
N LYS A 284 14.13 -32.22 17.62
CA LYS A 284 15.24 -31.48 18.24
C LYS A 284 15.72 -30.39 17.27
N GLY A 285 15.28 -29.15 17.50
CA GLY A 285 15.50 -28.05 16.56
C GLY A 285 14.96 -28.39 15.16
N ASN A 286 15.79 -28.17 14.13
CA ASN A 286 15.45 -28.36 12.71
C ASN A 286 15.54 -29.83 12.22
N VAL A 287 15.87 -30.78 13.10
CA VAL A 287 15.90 -32.22 12.80
C VAL A 287 14.94 -33.01 13.67
N THR A 288 14.55 -34.17 13.19
CA THR A 288 13.58 -35.05 13.84
C THR A 288 13.99 -36.50 13.61
N THR A 289 13.97 -37.30 14.67
CA THR A 289 14.22 -38.74 14.58
C THR A 289 12.88 -39.46 14.56
N ILE A 290 12.65 -40.38 13.62
CA ILE A 290 11.49 -41.30 13.65
C ILE A 290 11.95 -42.67 14.14
N THR A 291 11.20 -43.27 15.06
CA THR A 291 11.44 -44.61 15.63
C THR A 291 10.27 -45.53 15.30
N ILE A 292 10.58 -46.76 14.87
CA ILE A 292 9.61 -47.82 14.57
C ILE A 292 10.10 -49.16 15.14
N ASN A 293 9.24 -50.18 15.10
CA ASN A 293 9.71 -51.56 15.25
C ASN A 293 10.44 -52.03 13.98
N LYS A 294 11.52 -52.80 14.10
CA LYS A 294 12.27 -53.37 12.96
C LYS A 294 11.41 -54.24 12.04
N ALA A 295 10.36 -54.88 12.57
CA ALA A 295 9.41 -55.66 11.77
C ALA A 295 8.62 -54.82 10.76
N ASP A 296 8.46 -53.51 11.00
CA ASP A 296 7.71 -52.58 10.14
C ASP A 296 8.60 -51.78 9.18
N LYS A 297 9.90 -52.08 9.11
CA LYS A 297 10.88 -51.34 8.31
C LYS A 297 10.53 -51.27 6.81
N GLU A 298 10.06 -52.37 6.23
CA GLU A 298 9.63 -52.40 4.82
C GLU A 298 8.42 -51.49 4.56
N LYS A 299 7.50 -51.37 5.54
CA LYS A 299 6.34 -50.46 5.46
C LYS A 299 6.80 -49.00 5.55
N TYR A 300 7.77 -48.71 6.42
CA TYR A 300 8.38 -47.39 6.52
C TYR A 300 9.08 -46.98 5.21
N GLU A 301 9.85 -47.88 4.61
CA GLU A 301 10.52 -47.60 3.33
C GLU A 301 9.50 -47.43 2.18
N ALA A 302 8.36 -48.15 2.21
CA ALA A 302 7.23 -47.92 1.30
C ALA A 302 6.53 -46.56 1.52
N ALA A 303 6.29 -46.15 2.77
CA ALA A 303 5.74 -44.83 3.09
C ALA A 303 6.67 -43.70 2.62
N VAL A 304 7.99 -43.84 2.85
CA VAL A 304 9.01 -42.92 2.34
C VAL A 304 9.05 -42.91 0.80
N ALA A 305 8.77 -44.04 0.13
CA ALA A 305 8.67 -44.10 -1.33
C ALA A 305 7.42 -43.38 -1.86
N LYS A 306 6.24 -43.53 -1.22
CA LYS A 306 5.02 -42.76 -1.53
C LYS A 306 5.27 -41.25 -1.42
N VAL A 307 5.87 -40.82 -0.30
CA VAL A 307 6.21 -39.41 -0.05
C VAL A 307 7.24 -38.88 -1.07
N LYS A 308 8.15 -39.71 -1.57
CA LYS A 308 9.06 -39.31 -2.67
C LYS A 308 8.35 -39.21 -4.02
N ALA A 309 7.36 -40.06 -4.29
CA ALA A 309 6.58 -40.04 -5.54
C ALA A 309 5.55 -38.89 -5.61
N SER A 310 5.09 -38.35 -4.48
CA SER A 310 4.25 -37.14 -4.47
C SER A 310 5.06 -35.88 -4.82
N TYR A 311 6.34 -35.80 -4.46
CA TYR A 311 7.25 -34.73 -4.90
C TYR A 311 7.62 -34.80 -6.40
N SER A 312 7.52 -35.96 -7.06
CA SER A 312 7.73 -36.04 -8.52
C SER A 312 6.47 -35.67 -9.29
N LYS A 313 5.29 -36.17 -8.90
CA LYS A 313 4.01 -35.84 -9.56
C LYS A 313 3.68 -34.34 -9.53
N SER A 314 3.97 -33.67 -8.40
CA SER A 314 3.78 -32.21 -8.28
C SER A 314 4.72 -31.38 -9.17
N LYS A 315 5.73 -32.00 -9.80
CA LYS A 315 6.62 -31.38 -10.78
C LYS A 315 6.16 -31.58 -12.24
N GLU A 316 5.23 -32.50 -12.49
CA GLU A 316 4.76 -32.86 -13.84
C GLU A 316 3.39 -32.26 -14.17
N GLN A 317 2.59 -31.84 -13.17
CA GLN A 317 1.29 -31.19 -13.38
C GLN A 317 1.37 -29.69 -13.73
N ALA A 318 2.53 -29.20 -14.18
CA ALA A 318 2.79 -27.79 -14.53
C ALA A 318 2.97 -27.54 -16.06
N ALA A 319 2.81 -28.57 -16.89
CA ALA A 319 2.69 -28.51 -18.36
C ALA A 319 1.64 -29.58 -18.75
N GLU A 320 0.78 -29.46 -19.76
CA GLU A 320 0.85 -28.90 -21.11
C GLU A 320 -0.56 -28.38 -21.56
N PRO A 321 -0.80 -27.92 -22.81
CA PRO A 321 0.11 -27.56 -23.91
C PRO A 321 -0.04 -26.12 -24.44
N LYS A 322 0.96 -25.66 -25.20
CA LYS A 322 0.80 -24.66 -26.27
C LYS A 322 1.46 -25.19 -27.56
N GLU A 323 0.97 -24.73 -28.71
CA GLU A 323 1.28 -25.32 -30.02
C GLU A 323 2.76 -25.17 -30.44
N GLN A 324 3.25 -26.15 -31.20
CA GLN A 324 4.65 -26.22 -31.66
C GLN A 324 4.84 -25.55 -33.03
N LYS A 325 5.92 -24.78 -33.18
CA LYS A 325 6.66 -24.70 -34.47
C LYS A 325 8.18 -24.76 -34.29
N VAL A 326 8.69 -25.98 -34.48
CA VAL A 326 9.96 -26.35 -35.15
C VAL A 326 11.26 -25.69 -34.66
N ASN A 327 12.01 -26.49 -33.90
CA ASN A 327 13.47 -26.74 -33.97
C ASN A 327 14.42 -25.63 -34.48
N ASP A 328 15.50 -25.43 -33.74
CA ASP A 328 16.77 -26.03 -34.19
C ASP A 328 17.58 -26.62 -33.01
N LYS A 329 18.50 -27.58 -33.27
CA LYS A 329 19.11 -28.43 -32.23
C LYS A 329 20.63 -28.24 -32.03
N LYS A 330 21.05 -28.23 -30.76
CA LYS A 330 22.36 -28.77 -30.32
C LYS A 330 22.22 -29.45 -28.95
N PRO A 331 22.89 -30.58 -28.69
CA PRO A 331 22.66 -31.38 -27.49
C PRO A 331 23.38 -30.82 -26.26
N LYS A 332 22.81 -31.07 -25.08
CA LYS A 332 23.36 -30.70 -23.76
C LYS A 332 23.51 -31.98 -22.93
N ALA A 333 24.70 -32.22 -22.37
CA ALA A 333 24.98 -33.40 -21.56
C ALA A 333 24.46 -33.25 -20.11
N GLU A 334 24.16 -34.37 -19.47
CA GLU A 334 23.70 -34.43 -18.08
C GLU A 334 24.89 -34.53 -17.08
N PRO A 335 24.87 -33.83 -15.93
CA PRO A 335 25.91 -33.95 -14.91
C PRO A 335 25.68 -35.15 -13.98
N VAL A 336 26.64 -36.07 -13.89
CA VAL A 336 26.52 -37.34 -13.16
C VAL A 336 27.22 -37.29 -11.79
N SER A 337 26.51 -36.85 -10.74
CA SER A 337 26.89 -37.10 -9.33
C SER A 337 25.74 -36.77 -8.37
N LYS A 338 25.63 -37.52 -7.26
CA LYS A 338 24.68 -37.23 -6.15
C LYS A 338 25.36 -36.66 -4.89
N ASN A 339 26.64 -36.28 -4.96
CA ASN A 339 27.41 -35.77 -3.82
C ASN A 339 27.83 -34.30 -4.05
N PRO A 340 27.38 -33.32 -3.24
CA PRO A 340 27.62 -31.88 -3.46
C PRO A 340 29.09 -31.43 -3.36
N ASN A 341 29.94 -32.27 -2.75
CA ASN A 341 31.38 -32.02 -2.63
C ASN A 341 32.20 -32.51 -3.83
N VAL A 342 31.59 -33.21 -4.80
CA VAL A 342 32.23 -33.64 -6.05
C VAL A 342 31.83 -32.69 -7.19
N ILE A 343 32.76 -32.39 -8.10
CA ILE A 343 32.54 -31.58 -9.30
C ILE A 343 33.19 -32.23 -10.54
N GLY A 344 32.68 -31.91 -11.73
CA GLY A 344 33.27 -32.31 -13.01
C GLY A 344 32.42 -33.27 -13.84
N ASN A 345 32.73 -33.33 -15.14
CA ASN A 345 31.98 -34.09 -16.14
C ASN A 345 32.18 -35.61 -16.09
N THR A 346 33.24 -36.11 -15.44
CA THR A 346 33.60 -37.53 -15.46
C THR A 346 33.66 -38.06 -14.02
N PRO A 347 33.00 -39.20 -13.70
CA PRO A 347 33.21 -39.89 -12.43
C PRO A 347 34.69 -40.23 -12.20
N TYR A 348 35.17 -40.12 -10.97
CA TYR A 348 36.58 -40.31 -10.64
C TYR A 348 37.14 -41.66 -11.16
N ASP A 349 36.34 -42.72 -11.05
CA ASP A 349 36.71 -44.08 -11.45
C ASP A 349 36.77 -44.29 -12.99
N GLU A 350 36.26 -43.33 -13.77
CA GLU A 350 36.26 -43.35 -15.24
C GLU A 350 37.39 -42.50 -15.88
N LEU A 351 38.26 -41.88 -15.07
CA LEU A 351 39.41 -41.09 -15.54
C LEU A 351 40.62 -41.94 -15.96
N GLY A 352 40.70 -43.19 -15.50
CA GLY A 352 41.81 -44.12 -15.73
C GLY A 352 42.46 -44.63 -14.45
N GLU A 353 43.46 -45.50 -14.59
CA GLU A 353 44.13 -46.13 -13.44
C GLU A 353 44.91 -45.12 -12.60
N LYS A 354 44.99 -45.36 -11.29
CA LYS A 354 45.57 -44.43 -10.29
C LYS A 354 47.01 -43.95 -10.58
N GLY A 355 47.81 -44.72 -11.33
CA GLY A 355 49.14 -44.30 -11.77
C GLY A 355 49.13 -43.29 -12.94
N GLN A 356 48.08 -43.30 -13.74
CA GLN A 356 47.87 -42.47 -14.94
C GLN A 356 47.21 -41.11 -14.61
N LEU A 357 46.72 -40.92 -13.38
CA LEU A 357 46.05 -39.68 -12.94
C LEU A 357 47.05 -38.64 -12.42
N GLU A 358 46.77 -37.36 -12.69
CA GLU A 358 47.45 -36.19 -12.14
C GLU A 358 46.50 -35.44 -11.19
N TYR A 359 47.01 -35.08 -10.00
CA TYR A 359 46.20 -34.47 -8.92
C TYR A 359 46.63 -33.02 -8.66
N ILE A 360 45.90 -32.05 -9.23
CA ILE A 360 46.14 -30.63 -8.99
C ILE A 360 45.45 -30.22 -7.68
N THR A 361 46.24 -30.18 -6.60
CA THR A 361 45.79 -29.86 -5.23
C THR A 361 45.95 -28.36 -4.90
N LYS A 362 45.42 -27.93 -3.76
CA LYS A 362 45.57 -26.58 -3.17
C LYS A 362 44.98 -25.41 -3.99
N LEU A 363 44.07 -25.67 -4.95
CA LEU A 363 43.37 -24.59 -5.66
C LEU A 363 42.31 -23.95 -4.75
N LYS A 364 42.24 -22.61 -4.71
CA LYS A 364 41.10 -21.89 -4.08
C LYS A 364 39.81 -22.25 -4.83
N THR A 365 38.74 -22.58 -4.11
CA THR A 365 37.50 -23.14 -4.70
C THR A 365 36.90 -22.30 -5.84
N ARG A 366 36.92 -20.96 -5.77
CA ARG A 366 36.44 -20.08 -6.87
C ARG A 366 37.26 -20.23 -8.17
N HIS A 367 38.59 -20.39 -8.06
CA HIS A 367 39.43 -20.64 -9.24
C HIS A 367 39.26 -22.06 -9.78
N ALA A 368 39.12 -23.06 -8.89
CA ALA A 368 38.88 -24.44 -9.28
C ALA A 368 37.55 -24.59 -10.05
N LEU A 369 36.49 -23.87 -9.67
CA LEU A 369 35.21 -23.86 -10.38
C LEU A 369 35.31 -23.21 -11.76
N ASN A 370 36.07 -22.12 -11.90
CA ASN A 370 36.27 -21.49 -13.21
C ASN A 370 37.12 -22.36 -14.15
N ILE A 371 38.15 -23.04 -13.62
CA ILE A 371 38.94 -24.02 -14.38
C ILE A 371 38.07 -25.24 -14.75
N ALA A 372 37.25 -25.75 -13.82
CA ALA A 372 36.30 -26.82 -14.09
C ALA A 372 35.35 -26.46 -15.25
N LYS A 373 34.73 -25.28 -15.23
CA LYS A 373 33.87 -24.80 -16.33
C LYS A 373 34.62 -24.75 -17.67
N GLN A 374 35.87 -24.27 -17.67
CA GLN A 374 36.66 -24.25 -18.90
C GLN A 374 37.00 -25.66 -19.41
N LEU A 375 37.29 -26.61 -18.52
CA LEU A 375 37.52 -28.01 -18.88
C LEU A 375 36.26 -28.69 -19.43
N ASP A 376 35.07 -28.34 -18.90
CA ASP A 376 33.78 -28.79 -19.44
C ASP A 376 33.54 -28.23 -20.86
N GLU A 377 33.83 -26.95 -21.08
CA GLU A 377 33.76 -26.31 -22.41
C GLU A 377 34.80 -26.86 -23.40
N ASP A 378 36.00 -27.19 -22.92
CA ASP A 378 37.10 -27.76 -23.69
C ASP A 378 36.92 -29.28 -23.95
N GLY A 379 35.89 -29.91 -23.37
CA GLY A 379 35.61 -31.35 -23.50
C GLY A 379 36.65 -32.26 -22.82
N VAL A 380 37.39 -31.74 -21.83
CA VAL A 380 38.44 -32.47 -21.12
C VAL A 380 37.82 -33.25 -19.95
N LYS A 381 38.16 -34.54 -19.83
CA LYS A 381 37.69 -35.38 -18.73
C LYS A 381 38.35 -35.00 -17.40
N PHE A 382 37.57 -34.63 -16.40
CA PHE A 382 38.07 -34.37 -15.05
C PHE A 382 37.05 -34.72 -13.95
N SER A 383 37.58 -34.93 -12.75
CA SER A 383 36.81 -35.09 -11.51
C SER A 383 37.50 -34.35 -10.37
N GLY A 384 36.75 -33.56 -9.61
CA GLY A 384 37.27 -32.71 -8.54
C GLY A 384 36.55 -32.89 -7.22
N LEU A 385 37.27 -32.66 -6.12
CA LEU A 385 36.79 -32.86 -4.75
C LEU A 385 37.03 -31.59 -3.93
N LYS A 386 35.95 -31.00 -3.40
CA LYS A 386 35.96 -29.87 -2.47
C LYS A 386 36.34 -30.36 -1.07
N LYS A 387 37.25 -29.66 -0.39
CA LYS A 387 37.62 -29.87 1.01
C LYS A 387 37.79 -28.52 1.70
N GLY A 388 36.68 -27.95 2.16
CA GLY A 388 36.64 -26.60 2.75
C GLY A 388 36.97 -25.52 1.71
N THR A 389 37.88 -24.62 2.07
CA THR A 389 38.29 -23.48 1.23
C THR A 389 39.15 -23.86 0.01
N VAL A 390 39.64 -25.10 -0.05
CA VAL A 390 40.43 -25.63 -1.17
C VAL A 390 39.70 -26.76 -1.90
N THR A 391 39.97 -26.87 -3.20
CA THR A 391 39.47 -27.91 -4.08
C THR A 391 40.65 -28.57 -4.78
N THR A 392 40.55 -29.88 -5.02
CA THR A 392 41.50 -30.64 -5.85
C THR A 392 40.82 -30.99 -7.17
N ILE A 393 41.52 -30.83 -8.30
CA ILE A 393 41.08 -31.30 -9.62
C ILE A 393 41.97 -32.49 -10.01
N THR A 394 41.34 -33.57 -10.49
CA THR A 394 42.01 -34.77 -11.00
C THR A 394 41.73 -34.92 -12.49
N ILE A 395 42.78 -35.16 -13.27
CA ILE A 395 42.73 -35.38 -14.72
C ILE A 395 43.56 -36.62 -15.08
N ASN A 396 43.42 -37.15 -16.29
CA ASN A 396 44.41 -38.07 -16.84
C ASN A 396 45.68 -37.30 -17.22
N LYS A 397 46.87 -37.87 -17.00
CA LYS A 397 48.16 -37.26 -17.38
C LYS A 397 48.28 -36.97 -18.87
N ALA A 398 47.61 -37.75 -19.73
CA ALA A 398 47.55 -37.51 -21.17
C ALA A 398 46.84 -36.19 -21.54
N ASP A 399 45.99 -35.66 -20.66
CA ASP A 399 45.25 -34.40 -20.87
C ASP A 399 45.88 -33.18 -20.17
N LYS A 400 47.08 -33.34 -19.58
CA LYS A 400 47.74 -32.28 -18.80
C LYS A 400 47.99 -31.00 -19.60
N GLU A 401 48.41 -31.11 -20.86
CA GLU A 401 48.61 -29.95 -21.74
C GLU A 401 47.29 -29.21 -22.02
N LYS A 402 46.18 -29.94 -22.12
CA LYS A 402 44.83 -29.37 -22.30
C LYS A 402 44.37 -28.66 -21.01
N TYR A 403 44.70 -29.21 -19.85
CA TYR A 403 44.46 -28.57 -18.56
C TYR A 403 45.27 -27.27 -18.41
N GLU A 404 46.54 -27.27 -18.81
CA GLU A 404 47.38 -26.06 -18.77
C GLU A 404 46.88 -25.00 -19.76
N ALA A 405 46.37 -25.40 -20.93
CA ALA A 405 45.66 -24.52 -21.87
C ALA A 405 44.33 -23.96 -21.31
N ALA A 406 43.54 -24.78 -20.60
CA ALA A 406 42.32 -24.33 -19.91
C ALA A 406 42.66 -23.29 -18.82
N VAL A 407 43.72 -23.53 -18.04
CA VAL A 407 44.23 -22.58 -17.04
C VAL A 407 44.77 -21.30 -17.70
N ALA A 408 45.37 -21.38 -18.89
CA ALA A 408 45.78 -20.20 -19.66
C ALA A 408 44.57 -19.37 -20.12
N ARG A 409 43.54 -20.01 -20.71
CA ARG A 409 42.27 -19.35 -21.09
C ARG A 409 41.58 -18.68 -19.90
N VAL A 410 41.55 -19.32 -18.74
CA VAL A 410 40.98 -18.75 -17.51
C VAL A 410 41.82 -17.58 -16.97
N LYS A 411 43.13 -17.54 -17.20
CA LYS A 411 43.97 -16.36 -16.89
C LYS A 411 43.76 -15.22 -17.89
N GLU A 412 43.58 -15.54 -19.18
CA GLU A 412 43.22 -14.56 -20.20
C GLU A 412 41.85 -13.93 -19.96
N SER A 413 40.84 -14.69 -19.49
CA SER A 413 39.53 -14.11 -19.21
C SER A 413 39.55 -13.13 -18.04
N TYR A 414 40.35 -13.39 -16.99
CA TYR A 414 40.64 -12.38 -15.94
C TYR A 414 41.44 -11.16 -16.45
N SER A 415 42.14 -11.29 -17.58
CA SER A 415 42.84 -10.18 -18.22
C SER A 415 41.87 -9.33 -19.04
N LYS A 416 41.06 -9.98 -19.89
CA LYS A 416 40.03 -9.34 -20.73
C LYS A 416 38.93 -8.65 -19.93
N SER A 417 38.55 -9.20 -18.77
CA SER A 417 37.64 -8.54 -17.82
C SER A 417 38.22 -7.27 -17.18
N LYS A 418 39.49 -6.95 -17.44
CA LYS A 418 40.15 -5.70 -17.02
C LYS A 418 40.29 -4.69 -18.18
N GLU A 419 39.85 -5.07 -19.38
CA GLU A 419 39.93 -4.26 -20.61
C GLU A 419 38.54 -3.94 -21.19
N GLN A 420 37.49 -4.69 -20.84
CA GLN A 420 36.09 -4.42 -21.22
C GLN A 420 35.44 -3.22 -20.47
N THR A 421 36.20 -2.15 -20.27
CA THR A 421 35.69 -0.81 -19.89
C THR A 421 35.97 0.24 -20.98
N ALA A 422 36.49 -0.17 -22.14
CA ALA A 422 36.67 0.70 -23.31
C ALA A 422 36.43 -0.06 -24.63
N GLU A 423 35.55 0.48 -25.47
CA GLU A 423 35.34 0.08 -26.87
C GLU A 423 34.97 1.35 -27.70
N PRO A 424 35.14 1.36 -29.04
CA PRO A 424 36.43 1.80 -29.57
C PRO A 424 36.35 2.92 -30.64
N LEU A 425 37.51 3.50 -30.99
CA LEU A 425 37.72 4.19 -32.27
C LEU A 425 38.83 3.49 -33.09
N ALA A 426 38.70 3.50 -34.41
CA ALA A 426 39.25 2.44 -35.26
C ALA A 426 40.56 2.76 -36.02
N ASP A 427 41.24 1.66 -36.37
CA ASP A 427 42.08 1.45 -37.56
C ASP A 427 43.31 2.35 -37.81
N LYS A 428 44.50 1.85 -37.42
CA LYS A 428 45.73 1.93 -38.23
C LYS A 428 46.67 0.73 -38.00
N THR A 429 47.35 0.31 -39.07
CA THR A 429 48.62 -0.42 -39.04
C THR A 429 49.62 0.24 -40.00
N PRO A 430 50.96 0.06 -39.88
CA PRO A 430 51.76 -0.36 -38.72
C PRO A 430 53.04 0.50 -38.47
N VAL A 431 53.79 0.22 -37.39
CA VAL A 431 55.20 0.66 -37.10
C VAL A 431 55.38 2.17 -36.75
N PRO A 432 56.35 2.59 -35.87
CA PRO A 432 57.34 1.85 -35.06
C PRO A 432 57.12 1.95 -33.53
N LYS A 433 57.96 1.24 -32.76
CA LYS A 433 58.02 1.34 -31.28
C LYS A 433 58.59 2.70 -30.83
N PRO A 434 57.92 3.45 -29.94
CA PRO A 434 58.55 4.49 -29.13
C PRO A 434 59.28 3.89 -27.91
N ALA A 435 60.24 4.63 -27.36
CA ALA A 435 61.05 4.23 -26.20
C ALA A 435 60.24 4.25 -24.88
N PRO A 436 60.65 3.49 -23.84
CA PRO A 436 59.97 3.49 -22.55
C PRO A 436 60.00 4.88 -21.89
N LYS A 437 58.83 5.39 -21.52
CA LYS A 437 58.71 6.57 -20.65
C LYS A 437 59.10 6.20 -19.21
N LYS A 438 59.67 7.16 -18.48
CA LYS A 438 60.01 7.01 -17.05
C LYS A 438 58.75 6.76 -16.21
N PRO A 439 58.84 6.07 -15.06
CA PRO A 439 57.75 6.06 -14.08
C PRO A 439 57.47 7.49 -13.60
N VAL A 440 56.19 7.83 -13.49
CA VAL A 440 55.70 9.11 -12.91
C VAL A 440 55.82 9.01 -11.39
N ASN A 441 56.36 10.05 -10.73
CA ASN A 441 56.59 10.04 -9.30
C ASN A 441 55.67 11.06 -8.61
N ILE A 442 54.41 10.64 -8.40
CA ILE A 442 53.32 11.46 -7.84
C ILE A 442 53.75 12.16 -6.54
N ALA A 443 54.60 11.55 -5.70
CA ALA A 443 55.11 12.18 -4.48
C ALA A 443 56.02 13.40 -4.76
N ALA A 444 56.89 13.32 -5.78
CA ALA A 444 57.72 14.43 -6.21
C ALA A 444 56.92 15.50 -6.98
N ASP A 445 55.88 15.09 -7.69
CA ASP A 445 54.96 16.01 -8.37
C ASP A 445 54.11 16.79 -7.33
N ILE A 446 53.71 16.15 -6.21
CA ILE A 446 53.13 16.81 -5.02
C ILE A 446 54.13 17.74 -4.33
N ASP A 447 55.34 17.28 -4.01
CA ASP A 447 56.38 18.14 -3.40
C ASP A 447 56.63 19.39 -4.24
N LYS A 448 56.67 19.23 -5.57
CA LYS A 448 56.78 20.33 -6.52
C LYS A 448 55.55 21.25 -6.47
N ALA A 449 54.33 20.72 -6.52
CA ALA A 449 53.11 21.53 -6.48
C ALA A 449 52.99 22.33 -5.17
N ILE A 450 53.38 21.73 -4.03
CA ILE A 450 53.46 22.44 -2.74
C ILE A 450 54.53 23.54 -2.82
N SER A 451 55.75 23.23 -3.30
CA SER A 451 56.83 24.22 -3.44
C SER A 451 56.48 25.38 -4.39
N ASP A 452 55.84 25.09 -5.52
CA ASP A 452 55.43 26.09 -6.52
C ASP A 452 54.24 26.94 -6.03
N SER A 453 53.48 26.46 -5.03
CA SER A 453 52.37 27.20 -4.39
C SER A 453 52.81 28.20 -3.31
N ASN A 454 54.12 28.34 -3.06
CA ASN A 454 54.68 29.22 -2.04
C ASN A 454 54.73 30.69 -2.54
N TYR A 455 53.82 31.54 -2.05
CA TYR A 455 53.62 32.90 -2.57
C TYR A 455 54.20 34.02 -1.69
N GLU A 456 54.43 33.75 -0.40
CA GLU A 456 55.09 34.64 0.56
C GLU A 456 55.92 33.80 1.54
N LEU A 457 56.80 34.42 2.33
CA LEU A 457 57.70 33.69 3.25
C LEU A 457 56.91 32.79 4.23
N TYR A 458 57.00 31.47 4.02
CA TYR A 458 56.26 30.41 4.74
C TYR A 458 54.73 30.41 4.51
N ARG A 459 54.23 30.88 3.36
CA ARG A 459 52.80 30.83 3.00
C ARG A 459 52.57 30.06 1.69
N TYR A 460 51.89 28.92 1.81
CA TYR A 460 51.60 28.00 0.72
C TYR A 460 50.10 28.03 0.35
N ASN A 461 49.77 28.04 -0.94
CA ASN A 461 48.39 27.85 -1.41
C ASN A 461 48.07 26.36 -1.61
N LEU A 462 47.97 25.62 -0.50
CA LEU A 462 47.77 24.16 -0.50
C LEU A 462 46.49 23.75 -1.23
N LYS A 463 45.45 24.59 -1.21
CA LYS A 463 44.21 24.39 -1.96
C LYS A 463 44.44 24.35 -3.48
N GLN A 464 45.21 25.30 -4.01
CA GLN A 464 45.56 25.33 -5.43
C GLN A 464 46.56 24.22 -5.81
N ALA A 465 47.50 23.88 -4.91
CA ALA A 465 48.42 22.77 -5.11
C ALA A 465 47.65 21.44 -5.24
N ALA A 466 46.71 21.18 -4.33
CA ALA A 466 45.87 19.99 -4.34
C ALA A 466 45.03 19.89 -5.62
N ALA A 467 44.37 20.99 -6.02
CA ALA A 467 43.59 21.04 -7.27
C ALA A 467 44.43 20.64 -8.49
N THR A 468 45.63 21.23 -8.62
CA THR A 468 46.55 20.97 -9.74
C THR A 468 46.96 19.49 -9.80
N VAL A 469 47.35 18.89 -8.68
CA VAL A 469 47.76 17.48 -8.61
C VAL A 469 46.57 16.53 -8.86
N ILE A 470 45.37 16.86 -8.37
CA ILE A 470 44.15 16.08 -8.61
C ILE A 470 43.77 16.10 -10.10
N GLU A 471 43.92 17.24 -10.78
CA GLU A 471 43.71 17.37 -12.23
C GLU A 471 44.76 16.58 -13.04
N GLU A 472 46.05 16.69 -12.71
CA GLU A 472 47.13 16.03 -13.45
C GLU A 472 47.20 14.50 -13.27
N HIS A 473 46.88 13.97 -12.08
CA HIS A 473 47.06 12.55 -11.76
C HIS A 473 45.76 11.77 -11.49
N GLY A 474 44.66 12.45 -11.17
CA GLY A 474 43.36 11.87 -10.83
C GLY A 474 43.23 11.47 -9.35
N ALA A 475 42.10 11.84 -8.75
CA ALA A 475 41.78 11.68 -7.32
C ALA A 475 42.21 10.33 -6.70
N GLU A 476 41.80 9.20 -7.29
CA GLU A 476 42.11 7.85 -6.79
C GLU A 476 43.61 7.62 -6.53
N LYS A 477 44.47 8.07 -7.46
CA LYS A 477 45.93 7.87 -7.36
C LYS A 477 46.56 8.79 -6.33
N VAL A 478 46.06 10.02 -6.22
CA VAL A 478 46.51 11.00 -5.22
C VAL A 478 46.15 10.49 -3.83
N SER A 479 44.88 10.13 -3.60
CA SER A 479 44.41 9.54 -2.34
C SER A 479 45.23 8.32 -1.93
N ARG A 480 45.44 7.37 -2.85
CA ARG A 480 46.22 6.14 -2.56
C ARG A 480 47.69 6.42 -2.23
N THR A 481 48.30 7.39 -2.90
CA THR A 481 49.71 7.79 -2.64
C THR A 481 49.85 8.44 -1.27
N LEU A 482 48.91 9.30 -0.88
CA LEU A 482 48.89 9.95 0.43
C LEU A 482 48.59 8.93 1.56
N ALA A 483 47.62 8.03 1.35
CA ALA A 483 47.28 6.98 2.32
C ALA A 483 48.46 6.00 2.55
N GLU A 484 49.19 5.58 1.51
CA GLU A 484 50.39 4.73 1.66
C GLU A 484 51.51 5.42 2.47
N TYR A 485 51.62 6.75 2.39
CA TYR A 485 52.54 7.51 3.23
C TYR A 485 52.07 7.55 4.70
N ILE A 486 50.82 7.92 4.95
CA ILE A 486 50.27 8.07 6.31
C ILE A 486 50.28 6.73 7.06
N SER A 487 49.87 5.64 6.41
CA SER A 487 49.87 4.28 6.98
C SER A 487 51.24 3.84 7.52
N ARG A 488 52.34 4.39 6.98
CA ARG A 488 53.72 4.11 7.41
C ARG A 488 54.29 5.15 8.38
N HIS A 489 53.57 6.24 8.62
CA HIS A 489 53.92 7.35 9.52
C HIS A 489 52.82 7.62 10.57
N ASP A 490 51.99 6.62 10.89
CA ASP A 490 50.92 6.67 11.91
C ASP A 490 51.46 7.12 13.29
N TYR A 491 52.75 6.86 13.56
CA TYR A 491 53.50 7.30 14.74
C TYR A 491 53.92 8.78 14.74
N ASP A 492 53.80 9.50 13.63
CA ASP A 492 54.21 10.91 13.54
C ASP A 492 53.09 11.82 14.07
N GLY A 493 53.32 12.42 15.25
CA GLY A 493 52.41 13.38 15.88
C GLY A 493 52.25 14.72 15.14
N ARG A 494 52.86 14.89 13.96
CA ARG A 494 52.63 16.04 13.05
C ARG A 494 51.58 15.78 11.98
N ILE A 495 51.09 14.54 11.87
CA ILE A 495 49.95 14.16 11.02
C ILE A 495 48.71 14.11 11.93
N SER A 496 47.60 14.70 11.49
CA SER A 496 46.36 14.75 12.29
C SER A 496 45.66 13.38 12.35
N GLU A 497 45.05 13.05 13.49
CA GLU A 497 44.39 11.75 13.68
C GLU A 497 43.29 11.49 12.64
N LYS A 498 42.53 12.53 12.26
CA LYS A 498 41.55 12.48 11.16
C LYS A 498 42.16 12.00 9.82
N ASN A 499 43.39 12.43 9.51
CA ASN A 499 44.09 11.99 8.30
C ASN A 499 44.61 10.55 8.43
N LYS A 500 44.96 10.10 9.65
CA LYS A 500 45.31 8.70 9.96
C LYS A 500 44.11 7.75 9.86
N GLU A 501 42.96 8.15 10.39
CA GLU A 501 41.68 7.44 10.27
C GLU A 501 41.25 7.30 8.81
N TRP A 502 41.31 8.40 8.04
CA TRP A 502 41.06 8.36 6.60
C TRP A 502 42.00 7.39 5.87
N ALA A 503 43.31 7.39 6.18
CA ALA A 503 44.26 6.47 5.57
C ALA A 503 43.98 4.98 5.88
N LYS A 504 43.41 4.67 7.06
CA LYS A 504 43.02 3.30 7.48
C LYS A 504 41.86 2.73 6.64
N SER A 505 41.17 3.55 5.83
CA SER A 505 40.14 3.08 4.89
C SER A 505 40.68 2.44 3.59
N PHE A 506 42.00 2.55 3.32
CA PHE A 506 42.60 2.05 2.08
C PHE A 506 43.30 0.69 2.26
N ASP A 507 43.00 -0.26 1.36
CA ASP A 507 43.77 -1.51 1.24
C ASP A 507 45.17 -1.24 0.65
N ILE A 508 46.15 -1.08 1.53
CA ILE A 508 47.54 -0.74 1.20
C ILE A 508 48.41 -2.00 1.30
N PRO A 509 48.89 -2.57 0.18
CA PRO A 509 49.77 -3.74 0.22
C PRO A 509 51.17 -3.40 0.75
N GLU A 510 51.87 -4.39 1.30
CA GLU A 510 53.28 -4.29 1.71
C GLU A 510 54.24 -4.08 0.50
N ASN A 511 54.25 -2.86 -0.03
CA ASN A 511 55.15 -2.44 -1.08
C ASN A 511 56.55 -2.14 -0.50
N ARG A 512 57.60 -2.57 -1.21
CA ARG A 512 59.00 -2.49 -0.75
C ARG A 512 59.58 -1.07 -0.78
N TYR A 513 58.98 -0.16 -1.56
CA TYR A 513 59.42 1.23 -1.70
C TYR A 513 58.22 2.17 -1.54
N PRO A 514 58.04 2.82 -0.38
CA PRO A 514 56.96 3.79 -0.19
C PRO A 514 57.18 5.07 -1.00
N PRO A 515 56.14 5.89 -1.21
CA PRO A 515 56.31 7.28 -1.61
C PRO A 515 57.13 8.02 -0.55
N VAL A 516 58.17 8.73 -1.01
CA VAL A 516 59.02 9.59 -0.19
C VAL A 516 58.71 11.03 -0.53
N PHE A 517 58.32 11.81 0.48
CA PHE A 517 58.09 13.25 0.37
C PHE A 517 59.27 14.00 0.99
N HIS A 518 59.63 15.12 0.38
CA HIS A 518 60.63 16.06 0.87
C HIS A 518 60.00 17.28 1.58
N THR A 519 58.71 17.50 1.39
CA THR A 519 57.90 18.47 2.15
C THR A 519 57.87 18.14 3.65
N HIS A 520 57.90 19.16 4.51
CA HIS A 520 57.79 18.96 5.96
C HIS A 520 56.40 18.38 6.34
N PRO A 521 56.31 17.33 7.18
CA PRO A 521 55.04 16.62 7.42
C PRO A 521 53.84 17.48 7.83
N ALA A 522 54.04 18.55 8.62
CA ALA A 522 52.95 19.44 9.00
C ALA A 522 52.39 20.30 7.84
N VAL A 523 53.16 20.53 6.77
CA VAL A 523 52.68 21.18 5.54
C VAL A 523 51.97 20.15 4.65
N LEU A 524 52.47 18.91 4.64
CA LEU A 524 51.86 17.79 3.93
C LEU A 524 50.50 17.39 4.54
N ASP A 525 50.33 17.47 5.86
CA ASP A 525 49.03 17.23 6.55
C ASP A 525 47.95 18.22 6.12
N GLY A 526 48.30 19.51 5.99
CA GLY A 526 47.43 20.53 5.43
C GLY A 526 47.06 20.27 3.96
N PHE A 527 48.02 19.78 3.16
CA PHE A 527 47.77 19.38 1.77
C PHE A 527 46.84 18.16 1.68
N ILE A 528 47.04 17.15 2.53
CA ILE A 528 46.17 15.97 2.63
C ILE A 528 44.73 16.39 2.94
N THR A 529 44.55 17.32 3.87
CA THR A 529 43.23 17.82 4.28
C THR A 529 42.52 18.58 3.14
N GLU A 530 43.23 19.49 2.44
CA GLU A 530 42.68 20.19 1.27
C GLU A 530 42.36 19.22 0.11
N ALA A 531 43.20 18.21 -0.12
CA ALA A 531 42.95 17.18 -1.12
C ALA A 531 41.70 16.35 -0.80
N GLN A 532 41.53 15.90 0.44
CA GLN A 532 40.30 15.20 0.87
C GLN A 532 39.04 16.04 0.65
N VAL A 533 39.06 17.32 1.02
CA VAL A 533 37.90 18.23 0.85
C VAL A 533 37.52 18.35 -0.62
N GLN A 534 38.50 18.49 -1.52
CA GLN A 534 38.24 18.62 -2.96
C GLN A 534 37.79 17.30 -3.60
N ILE A 535 38.37 16.18 -3.20
CA ILE A 535 37.97 14.84 -3.70
C ILE A 535 36.54 14.52 -3.26
N LYS A 536 36.19 14.77 -1.99
CA LYS A 536 34.81 14.60 -1.49
C LYS A 536 33.80 15.52 -2.20
N ALA A 537 34.20 16.74 -2.57
CA ALA A 537 33.37 17.64 -3.37
C ALA A 537 33.13 17.10 -4.81
N LEU A 538 34.16 16.52 -5.43
CA LEU A 538 34.04 15.87 -6.74
C LEU A 538 33.14 14.62 -6.67
N GLU A 539 33.32 13.76 -5.65
CA GLU A 539 32.49 12.58 -5.40
C GLU A 539 31.00 12.96 -5.22
N ASN A 540 30.70 14.00 -4.44
CA ASN A 540 29.36 14.54 -4.28
C ASN A 540 28.76 15.07 -5.59
N SER A 541 29.59 15.66 -6.48
CA SER A 541 29.12 16.20 -7.77
C SER A 541 28.80 15.14 -8.82
N VAL A 542 29.34 13.94 -8.70
CA VAL A 542 29.16 12.82 -9.65
C VAL A 542 28.08 11.83 -9.18
N SER A 543 27.62 11.92 -7.93
CA SER A 543 26.77 10.90 -7.29
C SER A 543 25.27 11.21 -7.21
N GLN A 544 24.82 12.44 -7.54
CA GLN A 544 23.38 12.72 -7.62
C GLN A 544 22.73 11.97 -8.80
N PRO A 545 21.71 11.13 -8.56
CA PRO A 545 21.06 10.37 -9.62
C PRO A 545 19.90 11.17 -10.23
N GLU A 546 20.09 11.68 -11.45
CA GLU A 546 18.98 12.33 -12.18
C GLU A 546 17.86 11.32 -12.52
N LEU A 547 16.61 11.76 -12.35
CA LEU A 547 15.44 11.07 -12.87
C LEU A 547 15.44 11.07 -14.41
N PRO A 548 14.97 9.99 -15.07
CA PRO A 548 14.71 10.00 -16.51
C PRO A 548 13.77 11.14 -16.91
N ASP A 549 13.97 11.74 -18.09
CA ASP A 549 13.17 12.90 -18.55
C ASP A 549 11.65 12.61 -18.54
N VAL A 550 11.27 11.36 -18.82
CA VAL A 550 9.88 10.87 -18.82
C VAL A 550 9.23 10.91 -17.42
N CYS A 551 10.00 11.16 -16.35
CA CYS A 551 9.53 11.26 -14.96
C CYS A 551 9.72 12.67 -14.36
N LYS A 552 10.33 13.63 -15.08
CA LYS A 552 10.65 14.97 -14.56
C LYS A 552 9.39 15.80 -14.30
N ASP A 553 8.31 15.58 -15.06
CA ASP A 553 7.00 16.26 -14.96
C ASP A 553 5.96 15.58 -14.06
N LYS A 554 6.32 14.44 -13.43
CA LYS A 554 5.37 13.54 -12.74
C LYS A 554 5.63 13.40 -11.24
N PHE A 555 4.58 13.00 -10.54
CA PHE A 555 4.57 12.68 -9.11
C PHE A 555 3.83 11.35 -8.88
N LEU A 556 4.22 10.59 -7.86
CA LEU A 556 3.53 9.35 -7.50
C LEU A 556 2.09 9.65 -7.04
N LEU A 557 1.13 8.96 -7.66
CA LEU A 557 -0.27 9.04 -7.29
C LEU A 557 -0.62 7.80 -6.44
N PRO A 558 -0.80 7.93 -5.11
CA PRO A 558 -1.48 6.90 -4.35
C PRO A 558 -2.88 6.70 -4.92
N VAL A 559 -3.24 5.45 -5.16
CA VAL A 559 -4.57 5.02 -5.59
C VAL A 559 -5.11 4.05 -4.55
N GLU A 560 -6.39 4.21 -4.17
CA GLU A 560 -7.06 3.30 -3.25
C GLU A 560 -7.13 1.90 -3.86
N ARG A 561 -6.64 0.92 -3.09
CA ARG A 561 -6.66 -0.51 -3.40
C ARG A 561 -7.40 -1.24 -2.29
N VAL A 562 -7.86 -2.44 -2.62
CA VAL A 562 -8.58 -3.32 -1.70
C VAL A 562 -7.97 -4.71 -1.74
N GLU A 563 -7.62 -5.21 -0.57
CA GLU A 563 -7.19 -6.58 -0.36
C GLU A 563 -8.35 -7.37 0.26
N LEU A 564 -8.54 -8.61 -0.20
CA LEU A 564 -9.48 -9.55 0.40
C LEU A 564 -8.69 -10.60 1.18
N ARG A 565 -8.82 -10.60 2.50
CA ARG A 565 -8.22 -11.61 3.40
C ARG A 565 -9.36 -12.41 4.05
N ASP A 566 -9.13 -13.70 4.28
CA ASP A 566 -10.06 -14.51 5.07
C ASP A 566 -9.78 -14.30 6.56
N ASP A 567 -10.85 -14.13 7.35
CA ASP A 567 -10.78 -14.14 8.81
C ASP A 567 -10.51 -15.56 9.36
N HIS A 568 -10.41 -15.68 10.69
CA HIS A 568 -10.20 -16.95 11.39
C HIS A 568 -11.34 -17.99 11.20
N ARG A 569 -12.47 -17.59 10.60
CA ARG A 569 -13.62 -18.44 10.28
C ARG A 569 -13.65 -18.85 8.80
N GLY A 570 -12.83 -18.24 7.94
CA GLY A 570 -12.86 -18.44 6.49
C GLY A 570 -13.84 -17.52 5.74
N ILE A 571 -14.22 -16.38 6.36
CA ILE A 571 -15.11 -15.36 5.79
C ILE A 571 -14.24 -14.19 5.30
N PRO A 572 -14.45 -13.67 4.07
CA PRO A 572 -13.64 -12.56 3.57
C PRO A 572 -13.92 -11.23 4.27
N GLU A 573 -12.85 -10.56 4.69
CA GLU A 573 -12.81 -9.15 5.10
C GLU A 573 -12.07 -8.31 4.04
N THR A 574 -12.43 -7.03 3.93
CA THR A 574 -11.79 -6.09 2.98
C THR A 574 -10.87 -5.13 3.70
N LYS A 575 -9.59 -5.12 3.34
CA LYS A 575 -8.65 -4.09 3.78
C LYS A 575 -8.41 -3.08 2.66
N TYR A 576 -8.88 -1.85 2.85
CA TYR A 576 -8.57 -0.74 1.95
C TYR A 576 -7.25 -0.09 2.34
N TYR A 577 -6.43 0.27 1.35
CA TYR A 577 -5.15 0.94 1.53
C TYR A 577 -4.76 1.72 0.28
N ASP A 578 -4.09 2.86 0.45
CA ASP A 578 -3.52 3.61 -0.66
C ASP A 578 -2.15 3.03 -1.06
N SER A 579 -1.90 2.88 -2.36
CA SER A 579 -0.55 2.60 -2.87
C SER A 579 -0.35 3.14 -4.28
N SER A 580 0.80 3.78 -4.50
CA SER A 580 1.28 4.20 -5.83
C SER A 580 1.75 3.03 -6.69
N VAL A 581 2.08 1.86 -6.11
CA VAL A 581 2.54 0.69 -6.88
C VAL A 581 1.36 -0.18 -7.30
N ASN A 582 1.32 -0.53 -8.59
CA ASN A 582 0.38 -1.48 -9.17
C ASN A 582 0.96 -2.90 -9.18
N GLU A 583 2.18 -3.05 -9.70
CA GLU A 583 2.85 -4.33 -9.93
C GLU A 583 4.36 -4.20 -9.73
N TYR A 584 5.02 -5.30 -9.34
CA TYR A 584 6.46 -5.42 -9.20
C TYR A 584 7.00 -6.44 -10.21
N PHE A 585 8.07 -6.11 -10.95
CA PHE A 585 8.79 -7.08 -11.77
C PHE A 585 9.89 -7.75 -10.93
N VAL A 586 9.66 -9.00 -10.54
CA VAL A 586 10.61 -9.81 -9.77
C VAL A 586 11.43 -10.68 -10.72
N ASP A 587 12.77 -10.56 -10.66
CA ASP A 587 13.65 -11.35 -11.52
C ASP A 587 13.45 -12.86 -11.32
N GLY A 588 13.40 -13.58 -12.44
CA GLY A 588 13.06 -15.00 -12.51
C GLY A 588 11.56 -15.36 -12.34
N ILE A 589 10.68 -14.40 -12.06
CA ILE A 589 9.21 -14.63 -11.94
C ILE A 589 8.43 -13.81 -12.98
N GLY A 590 8.74 -12.51 -13.12
CA GLY A 590 8.03 -11.56 -13.99
C GLY A 590 7.22 -10.53 -13.21
N TRP A 591 6.22 -9.93 -13.87
CA TRP A 591 5.27 -8.98 -13.26
C TRP A 591 4.33 -9.68 -12.27
N LEU A 592 4.19 -9.11 -11.08
CA LEU A 592 3.31 -9.57 -10.01
C LEU A 592 2.50 -8.38 -9.47
N ASP A 593 1.17 -8.49 -9.43
CA ASP A 593 0.33 -7.60 -8.63
C ASP A 593 0.65 -7.74 -7.13
N ASN A 594 0.22 -6.80 -6.29
CA ASN A 594 0.53 -6.81 -4.84
C ASN A 594 0.16 -8.14 -4.12
N ALA A 595 -0.95 -8.78 -4.49
CA ALA A 595 -1.41 -10.04 -3.88
C ALA A 595 -0.76 -11.31 -4.49
N ALA A 596 -0.17 -11.19 -5.67
CA ALA A 596 0.75 -12.16 -6.24
C ALA A 596 2.17 -12.00 -5.65
N TYR A 597 2.62 -10.76 -5.44
CA TYR A 597 3.91 -10.42 -4.84
C TYR A 597 4.00 -10.91 -3.38
N ASP A 598 3.02 -10.58 -2.53
CA ASP A 598 2.99 -11.04 -1.13
C ASP A 598 2.95 -12.59 -1.04
N ARG A 599 2.29 -13.23 -1.99
CA ARG A 599 2.18 -14.69 -2.11
C ARG A 599 3.50 -15.33 -2.48
N GLU A 600 4.15 -14.85 -3.56
CA GLU A 600 5.45 -15.37 -3.99
C GLU A 600 6.55 -15.05 -2.96
N GLN A 601 6.52 -13.87 -2.33
CA GLN A 601 7.39 -13.53 -1.20
C GLN A 601 7.25 -14.58 -0.09
N LYS A 602 6.02 -14.88 0.34
CA LYS A 602 5.71 -15.86 1.40
C LYS A 602 6.07 -17.30 1.02
N PHE A 603 6.05 -17.67 -0.27
CA PHE A 603 6.49 -18.99 -0.74
C PHE A 603 7.98 -19.08 -1.07
N SER A 604 8.69 -17.95 -1.21
CA SER A 604 10.11 -17.94 -1.61
C SER A 604 11.10 -18.41 -0.54
N GLU A 605 10.66 -18.54 0.72
CA GLU A 605 11.50 -18.80 1.90
C GLU A 605 12.63 -17.76 2.13
N LEU A 606 12.52 -16.56 1.52
CA LEU A 606 13.43 -15.41 1.68
C LEU A 606 12.88 -14.37 2.67
N SER A 607 13.74 -13.49 3.19
CA SER A 607 13.28 -12.30 3.92
C SER A 607 12.59 -11.31 2.96
N PRO A 608 11.71 -10.40 3.46
CA PRO A 608 11.11 -9.35 2.63
C PRO A 608 12.16 -8.48 1.93
N LYS A 609 13.29 -8.22 2.60
CA LYS A 609 14.42 -7.44 2.07
C LYS A 609 15.12 -8.17 0.91
N ASP A 610 15.35 -9.47 1.03
CA ASP A 610 16.00 -10.28 0.00
C ASP A 610 15.06 -10.59 -1.19
N PHE A 611 13.75 -10.66 -0.95
CA PHE A 611 12.76 -10.77 -2.02
C PHE A 611 12.61 -9.44 -2.77
N TYR A 612 12.50 -8.31 -2.06
CA TYR A 612 12.50 -6.98 -2.66
C TYR A 612 13.83 -6.64 -3.36
N ALA A 613 14.95 -7.27 -3.01
CA ALA A 613 16.22 -7.15 -3.74
C ALA A 613 16.19 -7.78 -5.15
N LYS A 614 15.21 -8.65 -5.45
CA LYS A 614 14.96 -9.17 -6.81
C LYS A 614 14.05 -8.29 -7.67
N VAL A 615 13.42 -7.27 -7.10
CA VAL A 615 12.61 -6.31 -7.85
C VAL A 615 13.55 -5.43 -8.69
N THR A 616 13.34 -5.43 -10.01
CA THR A 616 14.14 -4.62 -10.94
C THR A 616 13.35 -3.47 -11.57
N GLN A 617 12.05 -3.68 -11.81
CA GLN A 617 11.12 -2.67 -12.30
C GLN A 617 9.85 -2.65 -11.44
N ILE A 618 9.19 -1.49 -11.40
CA ILE A 618 7.98 -1.22 -10.64
C ILE A 618 7.01 -0.48 -11.57
N ASN A 619 5.79 -1.00 -11.72
CA ASN A 619 4.72 -0.28 -12.41
C ASN A 619 4.02 0.59 -11.36
N CYS A 620 4.08 1.91 -11.53
CA CYS A 620 3.48 2.86 -10.61
C CYS A 620 2.46 3.78 -11.27
N SER A 621 1.46 4.18 -10.49
CA SER A 621 0.48 5.20 -10.87
C SER A 621 1.06 6.59 -10.60
N TYR A 622 0.87 7.51 -11.55
CA TYR A 622 1.34 8.88 -11.44
C TYR A 622 0.25 9.91 -11.72
N VAL A 623 0.51 11.14 -11.27
CA VAL A 623 -0.18 12.36 -11.71
C VAL A 623 0.88 13.33 -12.23
N ASP A 624 0.61 13.98 -13.36
CA ASP A 624 1.49 15.01 -13.93
C ASP A 624 1.12 16.43 -13.47
N THR A 625 1.96 17.41 -13.82
CA THR A 625 1.71 18.83 -13.50
C THR A 625 0.45 19.42 -14.14
N GLU A 626 -0.23 18.73 -15.05
CA GLU A 626 -1.53 19.12 -15.62
C GLU A 626 -2.73 18.43 -14.93
N GLY A 627 -2.47 17.53 -13.97
CA GLY A 627 -3.50 16.74 -13.29
C GLY A 627 -4.00 15.55 -14.12
N ARG A 628 -3.29 15.16 -15.19
CA ARG A 628 -3.56 13.91 -15.91
C ARG A 628 -2.95 12.75 -15.15
N THR A 629 -3.62 11.60 -15.17
CA THR A 629 -3.16 10.38 -14.49
C THR A 629 -2.76 9.31 -15.49
N GLY A 630 -1.85 8.43 -15.08
CA GLY A 630 -1.40 7.31 -15.88
C GLY A 630 -0.65 6.27 -15.06
N GLN A 631 -0.19 5.22 -15.75
CA GLN A 631 0.72 4.21 -15.22
C GLN A 631 2.04 4.26 -15.98
N ILE A 632 3.14 3.95 -15.30
CA ILE A 632 4.49 3.95 -15.88
C ILE A 632 5.35 2.84 -15.26
N ASP A 633 6.08 2.12 -16.10
CA ASP A 633 7.14 1.21 -15.68
C ASP A 633 8.42 2.01 -15.45
N VAL A 634 8.94 1.98 -14.21
CA VAL A 634 10.19 2.62 -13.82
C VAL A 634 11.16 1.57 -13.28
N SER A 635 12.47 1.81 -13.35
CA SER A 635 13.40 0.96 -12.60
C SER A 635 13.20 1.18 -11.10
N LYS A 636 13.56 0.19 -10.28
CA LYS A 636 13.51 0.33 -8.82
C LYS A 636 14.21 1.61 -8.33
N LYS A 637 15.39 1.92 -8.87
CA LYS A 637 16.15 3.13 -8.53
C LYS A 637 15.37 4.41 -8.88
N ASP A 638 14.76 4.45 -10.07
CA ASP A 638 13.98 5.62 -10.51
C ASP A 638 12.69 5.78 -9.67
N TYR A 639 12.09 4.67 -9.22
CA TYR A 639 10.96 4.70 -8.28
C TYR A 639 11.36 5.28 -6.92
N ASP A 640 12.51 4.87 -6.38
CA ASP A 640 13.01 5.38 -5.09
C ASP A 640 13.23 6.90 -5.17
N ILE A 641 13.89 7.41 -6.23
CA ILE A 641 14.11 8.85 -6.45
C ILE A 641 12.80 9.59 -6.74
N LEU A 642 11.85 8.97 -7.47
CA LEU A 642 10.53 9.56 -7.72
C LEU A 642 9.68 9.63 -6.44
N THR A 643 9.90 8.72 -5.49
CA THR A 643 9.32 8.73 -4.15
C THR A 643 9.90 9.90 -3.34
N GLU A 644 11.22 10.01 -3.26
CA GLU A 644 11.91 11.13 -2.61
C GLU A 644 11.44 12.48 -3.17
N LYS A 645 11.43 12.64 -4.50
CA LYS A 645 10.89 13.83 -5.18
C LYS A 645 9.45 14.11 -4.76
N THR A 646 8.56 13.12 -4.85
CA THR A 646 7.11 13.31 -4.62
C THR A 646 6.79 13.75 -3.19
N TYR A 647 7.51 13.22 -2.20
CA TYR A 647 7.24 13.47 -0.78
C TYR A 647 8.24 14.45 -0.12
N SER A 648 9.21 14.98 -0.87
CA SER A 648 10.10 16.05 -0.43
C SER A 648 9.34 17.33 -0.05
N LYS A 649 9.84 18.04 0.98
CA LYS A 649 9.26 19.33 1.43
C LYS A 649 9.25 20.37 0.30
N GLU A 650 10.31 20.40 -0.51
CA GLU A 650 10.48 21.34 -1.64
C GLU A 650 9.44 21.17 -2.74
N ASN A 651 9.05 19.94 -3.07
CA ASN A 651 8.05 19.67 -4.12
C ASN A 651 6.61 19.63 -3.59
N SER A 652 6.39 19.80 -2.29
CA SER A 652 5.07 19.64 -1.65
C SER A 652 3.99 20.54 -2.26
N GLU A 653 4.31 21.79 -2.61
CA GLU A 653 3.39 22.72 -3.29
C GLU A 653 3.07 22.25 -4.73
N ALA A 654 4.07 21.79 -5.48
CA ALA A 654 3.90 21.32 -6.84
C ALA A 654 3.08 20.01 -6.92
N TYR A 655 3.32 19.09 -5.98
CA TYR A 655 2.54 17.87 -5.83
C TYR A 655 1.09 18.15 -5.41
N LYS A 656 0.88 19.12 -4.50
CA LYS A 656 -0.45 19.60 -4.13
C LYS A 656 -1.17 20.21 -5.34
N ALA A 657 -0.51 21.07 -6.11
CA ALA A 657 -1.10 21.67 -7.32
C ALA A 657 -1.48 20.62 -8.39
N ALA A 658 -0.70 19.54 -8.52
CA ALA A 658 -1.05 18.41 -9.39
C ALA A 658 -2.31 17.65 -8.89
N LYS A 659 -2.44 17.45 -7.57
CA LYS A 659 -3.65 16.88 -6.95
C LYS A 659 -4.87 17.80 -7.08
N ASP A 660 -4.72 19.09 -6.83
CA ASP A 660 -5.83 20.07 -6.92
C ASP A 660 -6.38 20.14 -8.36
N LYS A 661 -5.51 20.04 -9.38
CA LYS A 661 -5.92 19.87 -10.79
C LYS A 661 -6.62 18.54 -11.05
N LEU A 662 -6.13 17.42 -10.51
CA LEU A 662 -6.81 16.13 -10.63
C LEU A 662 -8.22 16.17 -10.02
N GLU A 663 -8.39 16.77 -8.83
CA GLU A 663 -9.71 16.93 -8.21
C GLU A 663 -10.60 17.94 -8.97
N GLN A 664 -10.02 18.95 -9.64
CA GLN A 664 -10.77 19.77 -10.59
C GLN A 664 -11.29 18.94 -11.77
N ARG A 665 -10.42 18.15 -12.44
CA ARG A 665 -10.81 17.29 -13.57
C ARG A 665 -11.86 16.24 -13.18
N LYS A 666 -11.79 15.68 -11.97
CA LYS A 666 -12.82 14.77 -11.43
C LYS A 666 -14.18 15.47 -11.28
N ARG A 667 -14.20 16.71 -10.76
CA ARG A 667 -15.42 17.53 -10.64
C ARG A 667 -16.00 17.90 -12.00
N GLU A 668 -15.17 18.35 -12.94
CA GLU A 668 -15.56 18.66 -14.33
C GLU A 668 -16.13 17.44 -15.06
N ALA A 669 -15.56 16.25 -14.83
CA ALA A 669 -16.05 14.99 -15.37
C ALA A 669 -17.26 14.39 -14.60
N GLY A 670 -17.80 15.09 -13.60
CA GLY A 670 -18.95 14.64 -12.79
C GLY A 670 -18.70 13.40 -11.93
N ILE A 671 -17.43 13.03 -11.70
CA ILE A 671 -17.04 11.80 -10.99
C ILE A 671 -17.28 11.99 -9.49
N LYS A 672 -18.42 11.49 -9.02
CA LYS A 672 -18.78 11.44 -7.60
C LYS A 672 -18.05 10.29 -6.88
N PRO A 673 -17.63 10.47 -5.62
CA PRO A 673 -17.06 9.38 -4.83
C PRO A 673 -18.10 8.26 -4.64
N LYS A 674 -17.64 7.01 -4.60
CA LYS A 674 -18.51 5.85 -4.35
C LYS A 674 -19.04 5.90 -2.91
N PRO A 675 -20.34 5.65 -2.66
CA PRO A 675 -20.84 5.46 -1.30
C PRO A 675 -20.24 4.17 -0.70
N VAL A 676 -20.11 4.14 0.62
CA VAL A 676 -19.64 2.96 1.37
C VAL A 676 -20.84 2.10 1.77
N GLU A 677 -20.76 0.79 1.52
CA GLU A 677 -21.73 -0.20 2.00
C GLU A 677 -21.02 -1.25 2.86
N TYR A 678 -21.44 -1.36 4.12
CA TYR A 678 -20.88 -2.33 5.07
C TYR A 678 -21.60 -3.67 5.01
N TYR A 679 -20.85 -4.77 5.08
CA TYR A 679 -21.39 -6.14 5.13
C TYR A 679 -20.69 -7.01 6.18
N ALA A 680 -21.44 -7.94 6.78
CA ALA A 680 -20.88 -8.98 7.65
C ALA A 680 -21.67 -10.29 7.52
N VAL A 681 -21.04 -11.43 7.83
CA VAL A 681 -21.74 -12.74 7.92
C VAL A 681 -22.04 -13.07 9.37
N ARG A 682 -23.34 -13.23 9.69
CA ARG A 682 -23.82 -13.59 11.03
C ARG A 682 -24.40 -15.01 11.03
N GLN A 683 -24.25 -15.74 12.13
CA GLN A 683 -24.99 -16.99 12.33
C GLN A 683 -26.38 -16.68 12.91
N THR A 684 -27.43 -17.31 12.35
CA THR A 684 -28.81 -17.18 12.79
C THR A 684 -29.20 -18.28 13.79
N ALA A 685 -30.29 -18.08 14.53
CA ALA A 685 -30.72 -19.02 15.58
C ALA A 685 -31.06 -20.44 15.09
N ASP A 686 -31.33 -20.62 13.78
CA ASP A 686 -31.47 -21.94 13.13
C ASP A 686 -30.12 -22.57 12.72
N ARG A 687 -29.01 -22.05 13.25
CA ARG A 687 -27.59 -22.41 13.00
C ARG A 687 -27.08 -22.15 11.57
N LYS A 688 -27.89 -21.54 10.72
CA LYS A 688 -27.49 -21.11 9.37
C LYS A 688 -26.73 -19.78 9.41
N PHE A 689 -26.23 -19.36 8.25
CA PHE A 689 -25.60 -18.06 8.07
C PHE A 689 -26.51 -17.09 7.30
N ALA A 690 -26.26 -15.81 7.52
CA ALA A 690 -26.89 -14.71 6.79
C ALA A 690 -25.85 -13.60 6.55
N VAL A 691 -25.87 -13.01 5.35
CA VAL A 691 -25.15 -11.76 5.06
C VAL A 691 -26.03 -10.61 5.54
N ALA A 692 -25.53 -9.86 6.51
CA ALA A 692 -26.11 -8.61 7.01
C ALA A 692 -25.43 -7.40 6.36
N THR A 693 -26.14 -6.28 6.31
CA THR A 693 -25.72 -4.97 5.79
C THR A 693 -26.35 -3.86 6.62
N ILE A 694 -25.87 -2.62 6.52
CA ILE A 694 -26.54 -1.44 7.10
C ILE A 694 -27.43 -0.79 6.03
N SER A 695 -28.70 -0.52 6.34
CA SER A 695 -29.61 0.24 5.47
C SER A 695 -29.46 1.76 5.65
N ALA A 696 -30.04 2.56 4.74
CA ALA A 696 -29.90 4.03 4.75
C ALA A 696 -30.49 4.74 6.01
N ASP A 697 -31.32 4.04 6.79
CA ASP A 697 -31.83 4.45 8.10
C ASP A 697 -30.84 4.19 9.26
N GLY A 698 -29.70 3.54 8.98
CA GLY A 698 -28.70 3.15 9.98
C GLY A 698 -28.96 1.79 10.65
N LEU A 699 -30.01 1.05 10.29
CA LEU A 699 -30.30 -0.25 10.88
C LEU A 699 -29.51 -1.40 10.22
N VAL A 700 -29.06 -2.37 11.02
CA VAL A 700 -28.59 -3.65 10.49
C VAL A 700 -29.77 -4.47 9.96
N THR A 701 -29.67 -4.89 8.70
CA THR A 701 -30.69 -5.63 7.95
C THR A 701 -30.05 -6.79 7.18
N VAL A 702 -30.84 -7.78 6.75
CA VAL A 702 -30.32 -9.02 6.12
C VAL A 702 -30.39 -8.92 4.60
N ALA A 703 -29.23 -8.82 3.96
CA ALA A 703 -29.10 -8.82 2.50
C ALA A 703 -29.30 -10.23 1.89
N LYS A 704 -28.88 -11.29 2.59
CA LYS A 704 -29.05 -12.69 2.13
C LYS A 704 -29.20 -13.64 3.31
N ALA A 705 -30.29 -14.41 3.36
CA ALA A 705 -30.62 -15.30 4.48
C ALA A 705 -30.49 -16.79 4.12
N GLY A 706 -30.46 -17.66 5.14
CA GLY A 706 -30.69 -19.09 5.01
C GLY A 706 -29.54 -19.92 4.42
N ILE A 707 -28.31 -19.39 4.50
CA ILE A 707 -27.10 -19.99 3.94
C ILE A 707 -26.66 -21.18 4.81
N ALA A 708 -26.32 -22.33 4.22
CA ALA A 708 -26.05 -23.55 4.98
C ALA A 708 -24.60 -23.68 5.46
N THR A 709 -23.64 -23.12 4.72
CA THR A 709 -22.20 -23.29 5.01
C THR A 709 -21.41 -21.98 4.95
N ILE A 710 -20.22 -21.99 5.56
CA ILE A 710 -19.26 -20.88 5.47
C ILE A 710 -18.80 -20.67 4.02
N GLU A 711 -18.59 -21.74 3.24
CA GLU A 711 -18.20 -21.64 1.83
C GLU A 711 -19.28 -20.92 0.98
N GLU A 712 -20.56 -21.22 1.22
CA GLU A 712 -21.68 -20.52 0.59
C GLU A 712 -21.77 -19.05 1.04
N ALA A 713 -21.43 -18.74 2.30
CA ALA A 713 -21.42 -17.38 2.83
C ALA A 713 -20.27 -16.54 2.26
N LYS A 714 -19.07 -17.11 2.20
CA LYS A 714 -17.90 -16.55 1.49
C LYS A 714 -18.22 -16.32 0.01
N LYS A 715 -18.83 -17.30 -0.66
CA LYS A 715 -19.29 -17.13 -2.05
C LYS A 715 -20.31 -15.99 -2.16
N ALA A 716 -21.27 -15.90 -1.26
CA ALA A 716 -22.27 -14.83 -1.26
C ALA A 716 -21.65 -13.43 -1.14
N LEU A 717 -20.68 -13.24 -0.23
CA LEU A 717 -19.93 -11.99 -0.13
C LEU A 717 -19.13 -11.70 -1.41
N LEU A 718 -18.43 -12.68 -1.98
CA LEU A 718 -17.65 -12.49 -3.21
C LEU A 718 -18.53 -12.21 -4.44
N ASP A 719 -19.75 -12.73 -4.50
CA ASP A 719 -20.74 -12.42 -5.55
C ASP A 719 -21.29 -10.98 -5.38
N ILE A 720 -21.56 -10.54 -4.15
CA ILE A 720 -21.93 -9.13 -3.82
C ILE A 720 -20.78 -8.17 -4.18
N TYR A 721 -19.55 -8.48 -3.78
CA TYR A 721 -18.37 -7.70 -4.12
C TYR A 721 -18.25 -7.50 -5.64
N LYS A 722 -18.31 -8.59 -6.42
CA LYS A 722 -18.15 -8.54 -7.88
C LYS A 722 -19.23 -7.75 -8.59
N SER A 723 -20.47 -7.78 -8.08
CA SER A 723 -21.60 -7.04 -8.66
C SER A 723 -21.60 -5.56 -8.29
N LYS A 724 -21.14 -5.19 -7.09
CA LYS A 724 -21.22 -3.81 -6.57
C LYS A 724 -19.92 -3.00 -6.59
N GLN A 725 -18.73 -3.61 -6.70
CA GLN A 725 -17.41 -2.93 -6.72
C GLN A 725 -17.27 -1.76 -7.72
N SER A 726 -18.07 -1.74 -8.79
CA SER A 726 -18.10 -0.65 -9.78
C SER A 726 -18.85 0.59 -9.29
N THR A 727 -19.87 0.41 -8.43
CA THR A 727 -20.82 1.45 -8.01
C THR A 727 -20.64 1.90 -6.56
N VAL A 728 -20.21 1.01 -5.66
CA VAL A 728 -20.03 1.29 -4.23
C VAL A 728 -18.65 0.82 -3.75
N LYS A 729 -18.23 1.30 -2.59
CA LYS A 729 -17.10 0.77 -1.81
C LYS A 729 -17.65 -0.26 -0.81
N CYS A 730 -17.46 -1.55 -1.08
CA CYS A 730 -17.93 -2.62 -0.20
C CYS A 730 -16.95 -2.82 0.96
N GLU A 731 -17.35 -2.58 2.20
CA GLU A 731 -16.54 -2.83 3.40
C GLU A 731 -17.03 -4.09 4.12
N PHE A 732 -16.28 -5.19 4.01
CA PHE A 732 -16.58 -6.46 4.66
C PHE A 732 -15.87 -6.52 6.02
N VAL A 733 -16.67 -6.65 7.09
CA VAL A 733 -16.26 -6.45 8.48
C VAL A 733 -16.80 -7.53 9.41
N HIS A 734 -16.26 -7.61 10.62
CA HIS A 734 -16.79 -8.46 11.68
C HIS A 734 -18.25 -8.06 12.04
N PRO A 735 -19.15 -9.02 12.36
CA PRO A 735 -20.52 -8.74 12.80
C PRO A 735 -20.67 -7.65 13.86
N GLN A 736 -19.77 -7.62 14.85
CA GLN A 736 -19.76 -6.60 15.90
C GLN A 736 -19.48 -5.21 15.35
N THR A 737 -18.45 -5.07 14.51
CA THR A 737 -18.11 -3.81 13.82
C THR A 737 -19.25 -3.30 12.95
N LEU A 738 -20.08 -4.19 12.39
CA LEU A 738 -21.30 -3.82 11.68
C LEU A 738 -22.39 -3.24 12.62
N ASP A 739 -22.52 -3.76 13.85
CA ASP A 739 -23.42 -3.19 14.88
C ASP A 739 -22.89 -1.85 15.43
N GLU A 740 -21.57 -1.74 15.61
CA GLU A 740 -20.88 -0.51 16.04
C GLU A 740 -21.04 0.61 15.01
N LYS A 741 -20.82 0.32 13.71
CA LYS A 741 -21.05 1.27 12.61
C LYS A 741 -22.53 1.64 12.46
N SER A 742 -23.45 0.70 12.66
CA SER A 742 -24.89 0.96 12.74
C SER A 742 -25.21 1.95 13.89
N ALA A 743 -24.65 1.72 15.07
CA ALA A 743 -24.83 2.60 16.23
C ALA A 743 -24.16 3.98 16.03
N GLU A 744 -23.02 4.06 15.36
CA GLU A 744 -22.35 5.32 14.99
C GLU A 744 -23.21 6.14 14.02
N ILE A 745 -23.69 5.52 12.94
CA ILE A 745 -24.59 6.15 11.96
C ILE A 745 -25.85 6.67 12.68
N TYR A 746 -26.49 5.85 13.52
CA TYR A 746 -27.66 6.24 14.30
C TYR A 746 -27.38 7.39 15.30
N ARG A 747 -26.19 7.44 15.92
CA ARG A 747 -25.77 8.56 16.79
C ARG A 747 -25.51 9.85 16.01
N SER A 748 -25.05 9.74 14.76
CA SER A 748 -24.71 10.88 13.90
C SER A 748 -25.92 11.54 13.23
N GLN A 749 -27.04 10.82 13.12
CA GLN A 749 -28.32 11.38 12.66
C GLN A 749 -28.80 12.48 13.62
N THR A 750 -29.28 13.59 13.06
CA THR A 750 -29.85 14.71 13.82
C THR A 750 -31.08 14.25 14.61
N LYS A 751 -31.00 14.32 15.95
CA LYS A 751 -31.97 13.73 16.90
C LYS A 751 -33.36 14.38 16.96
N GLU A 752 -33.73 15.20 15.99
CA GLU A 752 -35.13 15.57 15.81
C GLU A 752 -35.87 14.36 15.23
N LEU A 753 -36.68 13.68 16.06
CA LEU A 753 -37.55 12.59 15.62
C LEU A 753 -38.47 13.11 14.50
N PRO A 754 -38.28 12.68 13.24
CA PRO A 754 -38.93 13.32 12.11
C PRO A 754 -40.44 13.04 12.13
N ALA A 755 -41.23 13.96 11.57
CA ALA A 755 -42.68 13.79 11.50
C ALA A 755 -43.12 12.52 10.72
N VAL A 756 -42.27 12.03 9.83
CA VAL A 756 -42.40 10.75 9.13
C VAL A 756 -41.04 10.05 9.09
N THR A 757 -41.01 8.75 9.36
CA THR A 757 -39.85 7.88 9.12
C THR A 757 -40.25 6.67 8.29
N TYR A 758 -39.27 5.98 7.68
CA TYR A 758 -39.50 4.85 6.78
C TYR A 758 -38.62 3.68 7.20
N ARG A 759 -39.19 2.47 7.24
CA ARG A 759 -38.47 1.26 7.67
C ARG A 759 -38.79 0.08 6.75
N ILE A 760 -37.76 -0.68 6.39
CA ILE A 760 -37.92 -1.94 5.66
C ILE A 760 -38.29 -3.04 6.67
N THR A 761 -39.34 -3.80 6.39
CA THR A 761 -39.74 -4.96 7.19
C THR A 761 -39.93 -6.20 6.30
N PRO A 762 -39.73 -7.43 6.82
CA PRO A 762 -40.08 -8.64 6.09
C PRO A 762 -41.58 -8.66 5.78
N ASN A 763 -41.96 -9.10 4.59
CA ASN A 763 -43.37 -9.15 4.20
C ASN A 763 -44.15 -10.11 5.12
N PRO A 764 -45.21 -9.66 5.81
CA PRO A 764 -46.01 -10.53 6.68
C PRO A 764 -46.74 -11.64 5.92
N ASP A 765 -47.02 -11.47 4.62
CA ASP A 765 -47.55 -12.56 3.79
C ASP A 765 -46.42 -13.45 3.23
N LYS A 766 -46.18 -14.55 3.94
CA LYS A 766 -45.21 -15.60 3.56
C LYS A 766 -45.56 -16.37 2.27
N LYS A 767 -46.67 -16.05 1.59
CA LYS A 767 -47.04 -16.61 0.27
C LYS A 767 -46.79 -15.64 -0.90
N SER A 768 -46.44 -14.39 -0.60
CA SER A 768 -46.11 -13.40 -1.62
C SER A 768 -44.75 -13.67 -2.28
N PRO A 769 -44.54 -13.33 -3.56
CA PRO A 769 -43.21 -13.28 -4.16
C PRO A 769 -42.36 -12.12 -3.61
N ASP A 770 -42.99 -11.06 -3.08
CA ASP A 770 -42.29 -9.95 -2.43
C ASP A 770 -41.80 -10.39 -1.05
N THR A 771 -40.50 -10.40 -0.81
CA THR A 771 -39.91 -10.81 0.48
C THR A 771 -39.92 -9.71 1.53
N HIS A 772 -39.93 -8.44 1.10
CA HIS A 772 -39.85 -7.25 1.95
C HIS A 772 -40.87 -6.20 1.53
N ILE A 773 -41.23 -5.35 2.48
CA ILE A 773 -42.04 -4.14 2.28
C ILE A 773 -41.30 -2.94 2.87
N LEU A 774 -41.46 -1.78 2.22
CA LEU A 774 -41.03 -0.50 2.77
C LEU A 774 -42.26 0.18 3.39
N GLN A 775 -42.22 0.38 4.70
CA GLN A 775 -43.35 0.84 5.51
C GLN A 775 -43.07 2.24 6.05
N GLU A 776 -44.01 3.15 5.84
CA GLU A 776 -44.05 4.48 6.45
C GLU A 776 -44.51 4.42 7.91
N TYR A 777 -43.97 5.31 8.73
CA TYR A 777 -44.29 5.49 10.13
C TYR A 777 -44.46 6.99 10.42
N VAL A 778 -45.66 7.42 10.80
CA VAL A 778 -46.00 8.84 11.02
C VAL A 778 -46.00 9.14 12.51
N LYS A 779 -45.39 10.25 12.92
CA LYS A 779 -45.22 10.62 14.33
C LYS A 779 -46.53 11.10 14.96
N ASN A 780 -46.88 10.51 16.10
CA ASN A 780 -48.01 10.88 16.94
C ASN A 780 -47.65 12.02 17.91
N GLY A 781 -48.64 12.61 18.56
CA GLY A 781 -48.43 13.62 19.62
C GLY A 781 -47.67 13.10 20.85
N ASP A 782 -47.71 11.78 21.10
CA ASP A 782 -47.07 11.13 22.27
C ASP A 782 -45.63 10.66 22.01
N ASP A 783 -44.91 11.28 21.06
CA ASP A 783 -43.58 10.87 20.54
C ASP A 783 -43.47 9.43 19.99
N THR A 784 -44.59 8.70 19.91
CA THR A 784 -44.70 7.38 19.26
C THR A 784 -44.94 7.51 17.75
N TYR A 785 -44.90 6.40 17.00
CA TYR A 785 -45.22 6.38 15.58
C TYR A 785 -46.41 5.45 15.27
N ALA A 786 -47.36 5.92 14.47
CA ALA A 786 -48.40 5.11 13.84
C ALA A 786 -47.90 4.51 12.52
N ILE A 787 -48.42 3.33 12.15
CA ILE A 787 -48.13 2.66 10.88
C ILE A 787 -48.86 3.39 9.74
N GLY A 788 -48.11 3.98 8.81
CA GLY A 788 -48.63 4.71 7.65
C GLY A 788 -48.78 3.85 6.38
N LYS A 789 -48.51 4.45 5.22
CA LYS A 789 -48.60 3.82 3.90
C LYS A 789 -47.46 2.82 3.62
N VAL A 790 -47.75 1.77 2.84
CA VAL A 790 -46.70 0.93 2.24
C VAL A 790 -46.14 1.65 1.01
N MET A 791 -44.87 2.05 1.06
CA MET A 791 -44.19 2.85 0.03
C MET A 791 -43.59 2.00 -1.09
N ALA A 792 -43.26 0.74 -0.81
CA ALA A 792 -42.79 -0.24 -1.81
C ALA A 792 -43.01 -1.68 -1.34
N LYS A 793 -43.02 -2.62 -2.30
CA LYS A 793 -42.94 -4.07 -2.06
C LYS A 793 -42.00 -4.72 -3.08
N GLY A 794 -41.27 -5.75 -2.67
CA GLY A 794 -40.34 -6.47 -3.54
C GLY A 794 -39.34 -7.33 -2.79
N ASP A 795 -38.17 -7.50 -3.39
CA ASP A 795 -36.95 -7.87 -2.66
C ASP A 795 -36.43 -6.72 -1.77
N TYR A 796 -35.39 -7.03 -0.99
CA TYR A 796 -34.72 -6.05 -0.13
C TYR A 796 -34.09 -4.91 -0.94
N GLU A 797 -33.47 -5.20 -2.09
CA GLU A 797 -32.72 -4.21 -2.87
C GLU A 797 -33.64 -3.13 -3.46
N LYS A 798 -34.80 -3.51 -3.98
CA LYS A 798 -35.85 -2.61 -4.46
C LYS A 798 -36.45 -1.76 -3.32
N CYS A 799 -36.62 -2.34 -2.12
CA CYS A 799 -37.08 -1.60 -0.95
C CYS A 799 -36.02 -0.61 -0.44
N ASN A 800 -34.75 -1.01 -0.36
CA ASN A 800 -33.64 -0.15 0.04
C ASN A 800 -33.36 0.96 -0.97
N SER A 801 -33.50 0.67 -2.27
CA SER A 801 -33.42 1.68 -3.34
C SER A 801 -34.51 2.75 -3.20
N ARG A 802 -35.74 2.38 -2.84
CA ARG A 802 -36.81 3.37 -2.60
C ARG A 802 -36.59 4.12 -1.27
N LEU A 803 -36.09 3.46 -0.22
CA LEU A 803 -35.72 4.10 1.06
C LEU A 803 -34.64 5.16 0.88
N ALA A 804 -33.55 4.84 0.17
CA ALA A 804 -32.45 5.75 -0.08
C ALA A 804 -32.91 7.04 -0.81
N ASN A 805 -33.82 6.91 -1.78
CA ASN A 805 -34.42 8.06 -2.49
C ASN A 805 -35.38 8.90 -1.62
N LEU A 806 -35.93 8.35 -0.54
CA LEU A 806 -36.78 9.08 0.42
C LEU A 806 -35.97 9.80 1.49
N ILE A 807 -34.90 9.19 2.00
CA ILE A 807 -34.00 9.79 3.00
C ILE A 807 -33.08 10.83 2.35
N ASN A 808 -32.47 10.48 1.22
CA ASN A 808 -31.52 11.33 0.48
C ASN A 808 -32.06 11.58 -0.94
N PRO A 809 -33.09 12.43 -1.11
CA PRO A 809 -33.57 12.79 -2.44
C PRO A 809 -32.42 13.43 -3.24
N PRO A 810 -32.17 13.01 -4.49
CA PRO A 810 -31.00 13.45 -5.23
C PRO A 810 -31.01 14.98 -5.42
N LYS A 811 -29.93 15.63 -4.99
CA LYS A 811 -29.55 16.96 -5.44
C LYS A 811 -29.30 16.89 -6.94
N ILE A 812 -30.26 17.42 -7.69
CA ILE A 812 -30.20 17.65 -9.13
C ILE A 812 -29.98 19.15 -9.28
N GLU A 813 -28.91 19.52 -9.98
CA GLU A 813 -28.62 20.92 -10.30
C GLU A 813 -29.61 21.40 -11.37
N ALA A 814 -29.91 22.70 -11.37
CA ALA A 814 -30.93 23.25 -12.28
C ALA A 814 -30.52 23.05 -13.76
N PRO A 815 -31.48 22.82 -14.68
CA PRO A 815 -31.18 22.61 -16.09
C PRO A 815 -30.42 23.81 -16.68
N VAL A 816 -29.16 23.57 -17.04
CA VAL A 816 -28.30 24.56 -17.69
C VAL A 816 -28.91 24.90 -19.06
N LYS A 817 -29.16 26.19 -19.30
CA LYS A 817 -29.72 26.65 -20.57
C LYS A 817 -28.65 26.59 -21.65
N THR A 818 -28.83 25.76 -22.68
CA THR A 818 -27.90 25.69 -23.81
C THR A 818 -28.38 26.49 -25.02
N PHE A 819 -27.42 26.83 -25.89
CA PHE A 819 -27.66 27.30 -27.25
C PHE A 819 -27.01 26.31 -28.24
N GLU A 820 -27.54 26.25 -29.46
CA GLU A 820 -27.04 25.35 -30.51
C GLU A 820 -26.72 26.12 -31.79
N ILE A 821 -25.74 25.64 -32.57
CA ILE A 821 -25.43 26.17 -33.90
C ILE A 821 -25.65 25.07 -34.94
N TYR A 822 -26.42 25.39 -35.97
CA TYR A 822 -26.72 24.54 -37.11
C TYR A 822 -26.17 25.15 -38.40
N GLN A 823 -25.52 24.35 -39.24
CA GLN A 823 -24.98 24.79 -40.54
C GLN A 823 -25.52 23.90 -41.67
N ILE A 824 -25.67 24.46 -42.87
CA ILE A 824 -26.23 23.75 -44.03
C ILE A 824 -25.28 22.62 -44.47
N ARG A 825 -25.83 21.41 -44.66
CA ARG A 825 -25.09 20.23 -45.13
C ARG A 825 -24.35 20.51 -46.42
N ARG A 826 -23.12 20.00 -46.55
CA ARG A 826 -22.26 20.20 -47.73
C ARG A 826 -22.51 19.18 -48.86
N VAL A 827 -23.78 18.92 -49.20
CA VAL A 827 -24.23 18.03 -50.29
C VAL A 827 -24.65 18.82 -51.54
N ASP A 828 -24.54 18.25 -52.74
CA ASP A 828 -24.83 18.99 -53.99
C ASP A 828 -26.24 19.61 -54.05
N GLU A 829 -27.23 18.94 -53.47
CA GLU A 829 -28.64 19.39 -53.37
C GLU A 829 -28.81 20.75 -52.68
N THR A 830 -27.91 21.10 -51.74
CA THR A 830 -27.96 22.37 -51.01
C THR A 830 -27.02 23.43 -51.58
N ARG A 831 -26.22 23.11 -52.62
CA ARG A 831 -25.15 23.98 -53.11
C ARG A 831 -25.66 25.39 -53.47
N ASP A 832 -26.82 25.45 -54.11
CA ASP A 832 -27.39 26.67 -54.69
C ASP A 832 -28.27 27.47 -53.70
N VAL A 833 -28.28 27.09 -52.41
CA VAL A 833 -28.98 27.82 -51.31
C VAL A 833 -28.05 28.26 -50.17
N ARG A 834 -26.75 27.92 -50.21
CA ARG A 834 -25.78 28.36 -49.19
C ARG A 834 -25.43 29.84 -49.36
N PHE A 835 -25.29 30.54 -48.24
CA PHE A 835 -25.02 31.98 -48.15
C PHE A 835 -26.08 32.88 -48.79
N GLU A 836 -27.26 32.34 -49.13
CA GLU A 836 -28.33 33.12 -49.74
C GLU A 836 -29.18 33.85 -48.68
N PRO A 837 -29.48 35.16 -48.84
CA PRO A 837 -30.32 35.91 -47.90
C PRO A 837 -31.73 35.32 -47.78
N TYR A 838 -32.34 35.45 -46.60
CA TYR A 838 -33.63 34.81 -46.30
C TYR A 838 -34.75 35.22 -47.29
N GLU A 839 -34.77 36.49 -47.71
CA GLU A 839 -35.69 36.97 -48.74
C GLU A 839 -35.53 36.28 -50.10
N ARG A 840 -34.33 35.86 -50.48
CA ARG A 840 -34.10 35.20 -51.78
C ARG A 840 -34.57 33.76 -51.74
N LEU A 841 -34.37 33.05 -50.63
CA LEU A 841 -34.94 31.72 -50.43
C LEU A 841 -36.47 31.74 -50.59
N LEU A 842 -37.16 32.68 -49.93
CA LEU A 842 -38.61 32.85 -50.07
C LEU A 842 -39.03 33.19 -51.51
N LYS A 843 -38.28 34.05 -52.23
CA LYS A 843 -38.53 34.37 -53.65
C LYS A 843 -38.29 33.17 -54.59
N ALA A 844 -37.46 32.20 -54.19
CA ALA A 844 -37.27 30.92 -54.87
C ALA A 844 -38.30 29.84 -54.47
N GLY A 845 -39.22 30.13 -53.53
CA GLY A 845 -40.17 29.16 -52.99
C GLY A 845 -39.56 28.16 -51.99
N LEU A 846 -38.36 28.44 -51.49
CA LEU A 846 -37.60 27.58 -50.57
C LEU A 846 -37.62 28.16 -49.14
N LYS A 847 -37.48 27.27 -48.16
CA LYS A 847 -37.31 27.63 -46.74
C LYS A 847 -36.23 26.75 -46.09
N PRO A 848 -35.57 27.21 -45.02
CA PRO A 848 -34.75 26.33 -44.18
C PRO A 848 -35.58 25.14 -43.65
N ASP A 849 -35.13 23.92 -43.92
CA ASP A 849 -35.64 22.67 -43.34
C ASP A 849 -34.55 22.07 -42.46
N PHE A 850 -34.85 21.80 -41.20
CA PHE A 850 -33.96 21.15 -40.23
C PHE A 850 -33.27 19.89 -40.79
N LYS A 851 -33.93 19.13 -41.66
CA LYS A 851 -33.35 17.95 -42.32
C LYS A 851 -32.18 18.25 -43.25
N THR A 852 -31.98 19.51 -43.67
CA THR A 852 -30.88 19.95 -44.54
C THR A 852 -29.69 20.57 -43.78
N TYR A 853 -29.79 20.64 -42.45
CA TYR A 853 -28.77 21.16 -41.54
C TYR A 853 -28.16 20.04 -40.69
N ASP A 854 -26.95 20.27 -40.19
CA ASP A 854 -26.32 19.50 -39.11
C ASP A 854 -26.09 20.38 -37.89
N LYS A 855 -26.25 19.84 -36.67
CA LYS A 855 -25.83 20.51 -35.44
C LYS A 855 -24.30 20.46 -35.34
N MET A 856 -23.66 21.63 -35.41
CA MET A 856 -22.21 21.80 -35.37
C MET A 856 -21.69 22.22 -34.00
N TYR A 857 -22.56 22.72 -33.11
CA TYR A 857 -22.20 23.14 -31.76
C TYR A 857 -23.38 23.11 -30.78
N GLU A 858 -23.07 22.93 -29.50
CA GLU A 858 -23.96 23.09 -28.35
C GLU A 858 -23.15 23.48 -27.11
N ALA A 859 -23.54 24.53 -26.41
CA ALA A 859 -22.89 24.99 -25.17
C ALA A 859 -23.84 25.81 -24.28
N ASP A 860 -23.44 26.11 -23.05
CA ASP A 860 -24.18 26.95 -22.10
C ASP A 860 -24.33 28.39 -22.63
N VAL A 861 -25.53 28.95 -22.50
CA VAL A 861 -25.88 30.35 -22.79
C VAL A 861 -25.06 31.33 -21.94
N SER A 862 -24.46 30.92 -20.83
CA SER A 862 -23.49 31.74 -20.06
C SER A 862 -22.24 32.14 -20.86
N MET A 863 -21.91 31.41 -21.93
CA MET A 863 -20.86 31.75 -22.90
C MET A 863 -21.20 33.02 -23.71
N LEU A 864 -22.49 33.38 -23.80
CA LEU A 864 -22.97 34.49 -24.62
C LEU A 864 -23.22 35.73 -23.76
N SER A 865 -22.46 36.79 -24.03
CA SER A 865 -22.68 38.09 -23.41
C SER A 865 -24.01 38.71 -23.87
N GLY A 866 -24.62 39.53 -23.02
CA GLY A 866 -25.88 40.22 -23.33
C GLY A 866 -27.05 39.85 -22.44
N LYS A 867 -27.95 40.82 -22.24
CA LYS A 867 -29.20 40.67 -21.49
C LYS A 867 -30.38 40.37 -22.41
N SER A 868 -30.42 40.97 -23.59
CA SER A 868 -31.46 40.67 -24.59
C SER A 868 -31.06 39.50 -25.50
N THR A 869 -32.07 38.84 -26.09
CA THR A 869 -31.87 37.82 -27.12
C THR A 869 -31.07 38.33 -28.32
N GLY A 870 -31.26 39.60 -28.71
CA GLY A 870 -30.48 40.22 -29.78
C GLY A 870 -29.00 40.34 -29.42
N GLU A 871 -28.68 40.87 -28.23
CA GLU A 871 -27.29 40.97 -27.76
C GLU A 871 -26.60 39.60 -27.70
N LYS A 872 -27.31 38.55 -27.25
CA LYS A 872 -26.76 37.18 -27.22
C LYS A 872 -26.48 36.59 -28.60
N LEU A 873 -27.35 36.87 -29.58
CA LEU A 873 -27.14 36.45 -30.97
C LEU A 873 -25.96 37.19 -31.61
N GLU A 874 -25.82 38.50 -31.38
CA GLU A 874 -24.64 39.27 -31.80
C GLU A 874 -23.36 38.80 -31.07
N SER A 875 -23.45 38.44 -29.78
CA SER A 875 -22.33 37.84 -29.03
C SER A 875 -21.95 36.48 -29.61
N ALA A 876 -22.89 35.65 -30.06
CA ALA A 876 -22.59 34.41 -30.77
C ALA A 876 -21.92 34.70 -32.13
N PHE A 877 -22.41 35.69 -32.87
CA PHE A 877 -21.77 36.11 -34.12
C PHE A 877 -20.33 36.60 -33.91
N TYR A 878 -20.05 37.28 -32.80
CA TYR A 878 -18.70 37.70 -32.44
C TYR A 878 -17.82 36.50 -32.03
N VAL A 879 -18.24 35.71 -31.04
CA VAL A 879 -17.46 34.58 -30.50
C VAL A 879 -17.10 33.57 -31.58
N PHE A 880 -18.05 33.15 -32.42
CA PHE A 880 -17.81 32.11 -33.43
C PHE A 880 -17.12 32.61 -34.72
N ASN A 881 -16.80 33.91 -34.80
CA ASN A 881 -16.06 34.50 -35.92
C ASN A 881 -14.71 35.13 -35.56
N GLN A 882 -14.54 35.66 -34.35
CA GLN A 882 -13.33 36.35 -33.91
C GLN A 882 -12.49 35.51 -32.93
N GLU A 883 -13.13 34.98 -31.88
CA GLU A 883 -12.44 34.24 -30.81
C GLU A 883 -12.29 32.75 -31.15
N ARG A 884 -13.34 32.18 -31.76
CA ARG A 884 -13.49 30.81 -32.24
C ARG A 884 -13.06 29.71 -31.23
N PRO A 885 -14.00 29.18 -30.44
CA PRO A 885 -13.74 28.09 -29.48
C PRO A 885 -13.01 26.89 -30.09
N GLU A 886 -12.06 26.29 -29.37
CA GLU A 886 -11.17 25.23 -29.88
C GLU A 886 -11.93 23.94 -30.26
N ASP A 887 -13.03 23.69 -29.57
CA ASP A 887 -13.97 22.59 -29.78
C ASP A 887 -14.92 22.82 -30.97
N PHE A 888 -15.13 24.07 -31.41
CA PHE A 888 -16.00 24.40 -32.53
C PHE A 888 -15.46 23.91 -33.89
N LYS A 889 -15.94 22.75 -34.34
CA LYS A 889 -15.55 22.14 -35.63
C LYS A 889 -16.35 22.67 -36.84
N GLY A 890 -17.29 23.59 -36.62
CA GLY A 890 -17.99 24.30 -37.68
C GLY A 890 -17.11 25.30 -38.45
N HIS A 891 -17.68 25.91 -39.48
CA HIS A 891 -17.11 27.12 -40.09
C HIS A 891 -17.61 28.37 -39.37
N SER A 892 -16.89 29.49 -39.56
CA SER A 892 -17.34 30.84 -39.20
C SER A 892 -18.84 31.04 -39.43
N LEU A 893 -19.53 31.58 -38.43
CA LEU A 893 -20.97 31.77 -38.43
C LEU A 893 -21.35 32.81 -39.51
N SER A 894 -22.18 32.39 -40.45
CA SER A 894 -22.31 32.99 -41.77
C SER A 894 -23.75 33.01 -42.26
N VAL A 895 -24.04 33.81 -43.29
CA VAL A 895 -25.37 33.83 -43.92
C VAL A 895 -25.79 32.41 -44.27
N SER A 896 -27.05 32.05 -44.00
CA SER A 896 -27.65 30.71 -44.10
C SER A 896 -27.41 29.72 -42.95
N ASP A 897 -26.55 30.04 -41.98
CA ASP A 897 -26.49 29.29 -40.72
C ASP A 897 -27.70 29.61 -39.81
N VAL A 898 -27.96 28.76 -38.81
CA VAL A 898 -29.07 28.94 -37.84
C VAL A 898 -28.56 28.75 -36.42
N VAL A 899 -28.83 29.72 -35.54
CA VAL A 899 -28.57 29.65 -34.09
C VAL A 899 -29.89 29.35 -33.37
N VAL A 900 -29.91 28.40 -32.44
CA VAL A 900 -31.08 28.13 -31.57
C VAL A 900 -30.78 28.63 -30.17
N LEU A 901 -31.67 29.46 -29.63
CA LEU A 901 -31.62 30.01 -28.27
C LEU A 901 -33.02 29.93 -27.63
N ASP A 902 -33.13 29.38 -26.42
CA ASP A 902 -34.40 29.20 -25.69
C ASP A 902 -35.51 28.59 -26.61
N ASP A 903 -35.24 27.42 -27.19
CA ASP A 903 -36.05 26.69 -28.20
C ASP A 903 -36.40 27.47 -29.50
N THR A 904 -35.91 28.70 -29.67
CA THR A 904 -36.24 29.55 -30.82
C THR A 904 -35.09 29.58 -31.81
N ALA A 905 -35.37 29.26 -33.08
CA ALA A 905 -34.38 29.25 -34.16
C ALA A 905 -34.25 30.63 -34.83
N TYR A 906 -33.02 31.07 -35.06
CA TYR A 906 -32.66 32.34 -35.66
C TYR A 906 -31.73 32.13 -36.85
N TYR A 907 -32.21 32.43 -38.05
CA TYR A 907 -31.45 32.39 -39.29
C TYR A 907 -30.50 33.59 -39.37
N VAL A 908 -29.23 33.33 -39.67
CA VAL A 908 -28.23 34.35 -39.94
C VAL A 908 -28.48 34.89 -41.35
N ASP A 909 -28.92 36.13 -41.46
CA ASP A 909 -29.24 36.79 -42.73
C ASP A 909 -28.13 37.79 -43.11
N SER A 910 -28.24 38.37 -44.30
CA SER A 910 -27.34 39.42 -44.81
C SER A 910 -27.22 40.66 -43.92
N VAL A 911 -28.20 40.92 -43.04
CA VAL A 911 -28.15 41.92 -41.98
C VAL A 911 -28.87 41.37 -40.74
N GLY A 912 -28.11 40.98 -39.72
CA GLY A 912 -28.62 40.46 -38.45
C GLY A 912 -29.37 39.14 -38.57
N PHE A 913 -30.30 38.92 -37.63
CA PHE A 913 -30.96 37.62 -37.43
C PHE A 913 -32.46 37.66 -37.79
N LYS A 914 -32.99 36.58 -38.38
CA LYS A 914 -34.42 36.39 -38.66
C LYS A 914 -34.96 35.20 -37.86
N PRO A 915 -35.98 35.38 -37.00
CA PRO A 915 -36.59 34.26 -36.28
C PRO A 915 -37.33 33.33 -37.25
N LEU A 916 -36.99 32.04 -37.24
CA LEU A 916 -37.64 31.01 -38.02
C LEU A 916 -38.79 30.38 -37.23
N LYS A 917 -40.01 30.48 -37.77
CA LYS A 917 -41.12 29.66 -37.32
C LYS A 917 -40.99 28.25 -37.90
N ASP A 918 -41.33 27.25 -37.08
CA ASP A 918 -41.49 25.85 -37.49
C ASP A 918 -40.23 25.24 -38.16
N PHE A 919 -39.04 25.72 -37.79
CA PHE A 919 -37.76 25.13 -38.21
C PHE A 919 -37.52 23.81 -37.47
N ILE A 920 -37.49 23.84 -36.13
CA ILE A 920 -37.35 22.62 -35.31
C ILE A 920 -38.66 21.81 -35.44
N PRO A 921 -38.62 20.54 -35.89
CA PRO A 921 -39.81 19.69 -35.99
C PRO A 921 -40.55 19.54 -34.66
N LEU A 922 -41.88 19.41 -34.70
CA LEU A 922 -42.70 19.30 -33.49
C LEU A 922 -42.26 18.11 -32.63
N GLU A 923 -41.93 16.97 -33.22
CA GLU A 923 -41.45 15.79 -32.51
C GLU A 923 -40.14 16.04 -31.74
N ILE A 924 -39.29 16.95 -32.22
CA ILE A 924 -38.02 17.32 -31.56
C ILE A 924 -38.24 18.39 -30.49
N GLN A 925 -39.19 19.31 -30.69
CA GLN A 925 -39.63 20.22 -29.61
C GLN A 925 -40.31 19.44 -28.47
N GLN A 926 -41.10 18.41 -28.81
CA GLN A 926 -41.71 17.49 -27.85
C GLN A 926 -40.65 16.69 -27.08
N SER A 927 -39.66 16.07 -27.75
CA SER A 927 -38.64 15.31 -27.03
C SER A 927 -37.86 16.18 -26.05
N ARG A 928 -37.32 17.32 -26.50
CA ARG A 928 -36.59 18.29 -25.65
C ARG A 928 -37.39 18.73 -24.43
N PHE A 929 -38.69 18.96 -24.62
CA PHE A 929 -39.59 19.32 -23.53
C PHE A 929 -39.73 18.17 -22.54
N LEU A 930 -39.94 16.93 -22.99
CA LEU A 930 -40.03 15.76 -22.10
C LEU A 930 -38.71 15.45 -21.38
N ASP A 931 -37.58 15.53 -22.09
CA ASP A 931 -36.22 15.34 -21.54
C ASP A 931 -35.92 16.30 -20.36
N THR A 932 -36.54 17.50 -20.38
CA THR A 932 -36.33 18.56 -19.37
C THR A 932 -37.53 18.78 -18.42
N LEU A 933 -38.68 18.17 -18.68
CA LEU A 933 -39.93 18.41 -17.93
C LEU A 933 -39.81 18.03 -16.44
N PRO A 934 -39.31 16.84 -16.03
CA PRO A 934 -39.20 16.50 -14.60
C PRO A 934 -38.23 17.44 -13.85
N GLN A 935 -37.17 17.91 -14.50
CA GLN A 935 -36.22 18.85 -13.91
C GLN A 935 -36.85 20.25 -13.76
N THR A 936 -37.64 20.67 -14.75
CA THR A 936 -38.34 21.95 -14.74
C THR A 936 -39.40 22.00 -13.64
N LEU A 937 -40.24 20.98 -13.54
CA LEU A 937 -41.28 20.89 -12.50
C LEU A 937 -40.67 20.84 -11.08
N LYS A 938 -39.58 20.11 -10.88
CA LYS A 938 -38.85 20.05 -9.60
C LYS A 938 -38.17 21.39 -9.23
N GLY A 939 -37.94 22.26 -10.21
CA GLY A 939 -37.31 23.57 -10.02
C GLY A 939 -38.26 24.71 -9.63
N ILE A 940 -39.58 24.51 -9.70
CA ILE A 940 -40.60 25.54 -9.47
C ILE A 940 -41.18 25.42 -8.05
N PRO A 941 -40.91 26.36 -7.12
CA PRO A 941 -41.33 26.25 -5.73
C PRO A 941 -42.77 26.75 -5.52
N ASP A 942 -43.76 25.85 -5.70
CA ASP A 942 -45.21 26.09 -5.51
C ASP A 942 -45.77 27.36 -6.21
N ASN A 943 -45.07 27.86 -7.23
CA ASN A 943 -45.46 29.06 -7.96
C ASN A 943 -46.43 28.72 -9.10
N ALA A 944 -47.73 28.91 -8.84
CA ALA A 944 -48.81 28.67 -9.80
C ALA A 944 -48.61 29.35 -11.16
N VAL A 945 -47.95 30.52 -11.23
CA VAL A 945 -47.71 31.25 -12.48
C VAL A 945 -46.65 30.56 -13.35
N GLU A 946 -45.62 29.98 -12.73
CA GLU A 946 -44.57 29.23 -13.42
C GLU A 946 -45.08 27.83 -13.82
N LEU A 947 -45.87 27.18 -12.96
CA LEU A 947 -46.54 25.91 -13.29
C LEU A 947 -47.54 26.09 -14.44
N GLU A 948 -48.32 27.18 -14.46
CA GLU A 948 -49.21 27.49 -15.59
C GLU A 948 -48.42 27.76 -16.89
N ALA A 949 -47.26 28.42 -16.82
CA ALA A 949 -46.39 28.60 -17.99
C ALA A 949 -45.84 27.26 -18.54
N VAL A 950 -45.56 26.27 -17.68
CA VAL A 950 -45.19 24.91 -18.12
C VAL A 950 -46.39 24.19 -18.74
N SER A 951 -47.58 24.30 -18.15
CA SER A 951 -48.84 23.79 -18.72
C SER A 951 -49.10 24.38 -20.11
N ASP A 952 -48.98 25.69 -20.29
CA ASP A 952 -49.22 26.35 -21.57
C ASP A 952 -48.17 25.96 -22.63
N LYS A 953 -46.90 25.72 -22.24
CA LYS A 953 -45.88 25.14 -23.14
C LYS A 953 -46.23 23.70 -23.54
N ALA A 954 -46.67 22.86 -22.60
CA ALA A 954 -47.13 21.50 -22.88
C ALA A 954 -48.37 21.47 -23.79
N LEU A 955 -49.36 22.34 -23.54
CA LEU A 955 -50.56 22.49 -24.38
C LEU A 955 -50.16 22.91 -25.79
N LYS A 956 -49.26 23.88 -25.94
CA LYS A 956 -48.74 24.34 -27.23
C LYS A 956 -48.05 23.21 -28.01
N LEU A 957 -47.26 22.37 -27.32
CA LEU A 957 -46.59 21.19 -27.89
C LEU A 957 -47.50 19.96 -28.06
N ASN A 958 -48.75 20.04 -27.59
CA ASN A 958 -49.77 18.98 -27.65
C ASN A 958 -49.34 17.67 -26.94
N ILE A 959 -48.74 17.80 -25.75
CA ILE A 959 -48.32 16.65 -24.93
C ILE A 959 -49.54 15.95 -24.31
N PRO A 960 -49.68 14.61 -24.40
CA PRO A 960 -50.76 13.87 -23.74
C PRO A 960 -50.81 14.10 -22.21
N PRO A 961 -51.99 14.28 -21.59
CA PRO A 961 -52.13 14.43 -20.13
C PRO A 961 -51.54 13.27 -19.32
N GLU A 962 -51.59 12.04 -19.83
CA GLU A 962 -50.93 10.86 -19.26
C GLU A 962 -49.46 11.14 -18.90
N ILE A 963 -48.75 11.81 -19.81
CA ILE A 963 -47.31 12.08 -19.73
C ILE A 963 -47.00 13.26 -18.79
N ILE A 964 -47.88 14.27 -18.73
CA ILE A 964 -47.73 15.36 -17.75
C ILE A 964 -47.98 14.85 -16.34
N ARG A 965 -48.98 14.00 -16.12
CA ARG A 965 -49.26 13.38 -14.83
C ARG A 965 -48.12 12.44 -14.39
N GLU A 966 -47.60 11.60 -15.27
CA GLU A 966 -46.42 10.76 -15.00
C GLU A 966 -45.19 11.60 -14.61
N ALA A 967 -44.97 12.76 -15.26
CA ALA A 967 -43.89 13.69 -14.89
C ALA A 967 -44.11 14.37 -13.52
N CYS A 968 -45.35 14.73 -13.15
CA CYS A 968 -45.67 15.24 -11.82
C CYS A 968 -45.46 14.16 -10.73
N ASP A 969 -45.94 12.93 -10.97
CA ASP A 969 -45.77 11.77 -10.10
C ASP A 969 -44.27 11.48 -9.83
N MET A 970 -43.43 11.57 -10.87
CA MET A 970 -41.98 11.36 -10.79
C MET A 970 -41.24 12.43 -9.96
N VAL A 971 -41.83 13.61 -9.78
CA VAL A 971 -41.20 14.76 -9.10
C VAL A 971 -41.46 14.75 -7.58
N ASN A 972 -42.34 13.88 -7.09
CA ASN A 972 -42.87 13.89 -5.71
C ASN A 972 -43.52 15.25 -5.36
N GLY A 973 -44.37 15.76 -6.25
CA GLY A 973 -45.09 17.01 -6.03
C GLY A 973 -46.06 16.98 -4.84
N GLY A 974 -46.31 18.16 -4.25
CA GLY A 974 -47.45 18.38 -3.37
C GLY A 974 -48.70 18.78 -4.16
N GLU A 975 -49.75 19.16 -3.42
CA GLU A 975 -51.10 19.52 -3.92
C GLU A 975 -51.09 20.53 -5.09
N SER A 976 -50.08 21.41 -5.18
CA SER A 976 -49.90 22.35 -6.29
C SER A 976 -49.68 21.68 -7.66
N LEU A 977 -48.90 20.59 -7.71
CA LEU A 977 -48.62 19.86 -8.95
C LEU A 977 -49.77 18.92 -9.36
N ASP A 978 -50.51 18.38 -8.39
CA ASP A 978 -51.76 17.66 -8.65
C ASP A 978 -52.82 18.60 -9.27
N ASN A 979 -52.99 19.79 -8.69
CA ASN A 979 -53.90 20.82 -9.22
C ASN A 979 -53.48 21.28 -10.63
N MET A 980 -52.18 21.45 -10.89
CA MET A 980 -51.66 21.72 -12.23
C MET A 980 -52.01 20.60 -13.22
N ALA A 981 -51.79 19.33 -12.86
CA ALA A 981 -52.05 18.19 -13.74
C ALA A 981 -53.54 18.02 -14.06
N ASN A 982 -54.42 18.21 -13.07
CA ASN A 982 -55.87 18.16 -13.27
C ASN A 982 -56.35 19.30 -14.19
N ALA A 983 -55.93 20.54 -13.93
CA ALA A 983 -56.26 21.68 -14.79
C ALA A 983 -55.68 21.56 -16.21
N TYR A 984 -54.54 20.86 -16.37
CA TYR A 984 -53.98 20.53 -17.69
C TYR A 984 -54.85 19.53 -18.45
N GLU A 985 -55.36 18.49 -17.78
CA GLU A 985 -56.23 17.46 -18.40
C GLU A 985 -57.56 18.08 -18.89
N GLU A 986 -58.12 19.03 -18.14
CA GLU A 986 -59.26 19.86 -18.57
C GLU A 986 -58.90 20.74 -19.78
N LYS A 987 -57.89 21.63 -19.67
CA LYS A 987 -57.47 22.51 -20.78
C LYS A 987 -57.09 21.73 -22.06
N PHE A 988 -56.50 20.54 -21.94
CA PHE A 988 -56.12 19.69 -23.07
C PHE A 988 -57.34 19.05 -23.74
N THR A 989 -58.34 18.61 -22.98
CA THR A 989 -59.56 18.00 -23.52
C THR A 989 -60.47 19.03 -24.18
N GLU A 990 -60.58 20.25 -23.62
CA GLU A 990 -61.24 21.38 -24.29
C GLU A 990 -60.57 21.71 -25.64
N LYS A 991 -59.23 21.84 -25.64
CA LYS A 991 -58.45 22.17 -26.85
C LYS A 991 -58.60 21.13 -27.97
N ASN A 992 -58.74 19.85 -27.63
CA ASN A 992 -58.82 18.74 -28.59
C ASN A 992 -60.25 18.22 -28.79
N ALA A 993 -61.27 18.96 -28.33
CA ALA A 993 -62.67 18.60 -28.58
C ALA A 993 -63.00 18.64 -30.09
N PRO A 994 -63.64 17.60 -30.65
CA PRO A 994 -63.97 17.56 -32.07
C PRO A 994 -65.08 18.55 -32.41
N ALA A 995 -64.83 19.45 -33.36
CA ALA A 995 -65.88 20.23 -34.01
C ALA A 995 -66.78 19.33 -34.88
N GLU A 996 -68.07 19.63 -34.96
CA GLU A 996 -69.07 18.77 -35.62
C GLU A 996 -68.92 18.74 -37.16
N GLU A 997 -68.96 17.52 -37.70
CA GLU A 997 -69.26 17.08 -39.08
C GLU A 997 -68.59 17.76 -40.30
N ALA A 998 -67.55 17.09 -40.84
CA ALA A 998 -67.33 16.93 -42.30
C ALA A 998 -66.47 15.65 -42.59
N PRO A 999 -66.63 14.95 -43.74
CA PRO A 999 -66.20 13.55 -43.87
C PRO A 999 -64.78 13.29 -44.45
N GLU A 1000 -64.29 12.10 -44.12
CA GLU A 1000 -63.12 11.32 -44.60
C GLU A 1000 -62.21 11.87 -45.73
N ILE A 1001 -60.93 12.11 -45.38
CA ILE A 1001 -59.78 11.81 -46.26
C ILE A 1001 -58.68 11.10 -45.43
N GLU A 1002 -58.01 10.14 -46.08
CA GLU A 1002 -56.93 9.21 -45.67
C GLU A 1002 -56.15 9.41 -44.35
N LYS A 1003 -55.96 8.30 -43.61
CA LYS A 1003 -55.13 8.20 -42.40
C LYS A 1003 -53.63 8.04 -42.73
N PRO A 1004 -52.72 8.87 -42.17
CA PRO A 1004 -51.30 8.52 -42.09
C PRO A 1004 -51.04 7.39 -41.07
N LYS A 1005 -49.88 6.74 -41.17
CA LYS A 1005 -49.49 5.58 -40.35
C LYS A 1005 -49.17 5.96 -38.89
N PRO A 1006 -49.33 5.03 -37.92
CA PRO A 1006 -49.04 5.32 -36.51
C PRO A 1006 -47.56 5.66 -36.29
N GLN A 1007 -47.31 6.85 -35.75
CA GLN A 1007 -46.02 7.18 -35.14
C GLN A 1007 -45.80 6.30 -33.88
N LYS A 1008 -44.55 5.97 -33.57
CA LYS A 1008 -44.24 5.29 -32.30
C LYS A 1008 -44.50 6.27 -31.15
N LYS A 1009 -45.19 5.82 -30.09
CA LYS A 1009 -45.23 6.57 -28.83
C LYS A 1009 -43.78 6.83 -28.36
N PRO A 1010 -43.38 8.09 -28.05
CA PRO A 1010 -42.22 8.31 -27.19
C PRO A 1010 -42.50 7.72 -25.81
N LYS A 1011 -41.44 7.49 -25.04
CA LYS A 1011 -41.48 7.22 -23.61
C LYS A 1011 -40.70 8.32 -22.89
N LEU A 1012 -41.02 8.55 -21.61
CA LEU A 1012 -40.05 9.11 -20.66
C LEU A 1012 -38.88 8.12 -20.43
#